data_AF-A0A1A3NI08-F1
#
_entry.id   AF-A0A1A3NI08-F1
#
_cell.length_a   1.000
_cell.length_b   1.000
_cell.length_c   1.000
_cell.angle_alpha   90.00
_cell.angle_beta   90.00
_cell.angle_gamma   90.00
#
_symmetry.space_group_name_H-M   'P 1'
#
loop_
_entity.id
_entity.type
_entity.pdbx_description
1 polymer ?
#
loop_
_entity_poly.entity_id
_entity_poly.type
_entity_poly.pdbx_seq_one_letter_code
_entity_poly.pdbx_strand_id
1 'polypeptide(L)'
;MGGVGGAGGATFDGGAGGVGGTGGTNRALLGWSGGQGGAGGTGGAGFTGTPGAQPGLTGGDGTNGGVGGAGGTGGTSSGLWNSAGNGGVGGTGGVGGNGGVGGIGAGMTGGTGGNAGNGGDAGVGGAGGAAGFLAIPGTAGASGAGGSGGIGGAGGAGQTPTTAGAAGTAGGLGGNGGTGGSSSGSGTNGFGGAGGAGGIGGTGAAGAPDTGSGPGQGGEGGLGGNGGVGGVRGSGGAVGSGVDGAGGSGGTGGGGGIGGAGLDGSATNAPTAGGLGGNAGQGGSGGDAGGSGAAKGAGGDGGQGGQGGQGGAGDATFTFDGGVGATGGTGGNGGAAGSAGSVGSVGAAGTGGAGGTGGTGGTGADGGPGVQAGGGGNGGVGGGGGAGIGGVGGGVGGTGGVGGQGGAGDGGFGGAAQAGGAGGTGGAGGTGTDGGLFGGGGAGGKGGTGAAVGVGAVGGLGGSGGGGGAATGAGSGFGGGGGGGGGAAVVQEISGGTATGTATGGTGGTGGAGTVTAAGGVGGTGGAGTVSAEGAGSAAGGSATGGAGGSGGTDGGAGGAGGVGAVVAVDGGTNLADVTGGNGGAGIDGGHGGDGGEGSILVNGANSVASGRANGGIGGVGTGVGSIGGRGGAGALSAFEGGQILDAAAAGGAGGAGVDGGIGGEGGLAAADSTHADSQVFGDLIGGAGGTGTGVGSVGGSGGLARLLAFHGGTAEGIATGGVGGAATGGGVGGSGGGGGVGADMGHAEGVATGGAGGVGFDGRFGGFGGDGAVVAQGVVPGDNPTATGTAIGGNGGNSGDGGAGGDGGYGGYARVDASGSSTASGAAQGGHGAAGGSDGWSGGAGGDAEIKAANGGSATGTGTGATGGSGGVGEDGGTGGNGGVGSITADGANSVASGGANGGIGGSGTGVGSVGGSGGWARLLAFNGGTVEGIATGGVGGAATGGGTGGSGGAGGIGADMGHAEGVGTGGAGGAGADGRVGGFGGDGVVVAQGAVPGDNPIAAGTATGGNGGNSGAGGDGGDGGNGGAARVDAIGSGSATGTARAGNGGLGGGSGINGGAGGAGGHGGGAQVISQDTEVVFADAVGGFGGAGGAGGDGAIGGAGGSGGAGIGTTAGSGTGGIGGSGGAATAPGSGGDGHGGIGGNGGNGTGATAGNGGDGGDAQLDGTPGLDGLAGGDNP
;
A
#
# COMPACT_ATOMS: atom_id res chain seq x y z
N MET A 1 26.25 -67.19 38.95
CA MET A 1 26.04 -66.55 37.63
C MET A 1 27.40 -66.46 36.95
N GLY A 2 27.44 -66.19 35.65
CA GLY A 2 28.68 -65.86 34.96
C GLY A 2 29.22 -64.50 35.40
N GLY A 3 30.54 -64.30 35.28
CA GLY A 3 31.16 -62.98 35.48
C GLY A 3 30.90 -62.06 34.29
N VAL A 4 30.85 -60.75 34.54
CA VAL A 4 30.80 -59.74 33.47
C VAL A 4 32.09 -59.83 32.63
N GLY A 5 31.96 -59.76 31.31
CA GLY A 5 33.10 -59.73 30.39
C GLY A 5 33.94 -58.47 30.59
N GLY A 6 35.27 -58.59 30.45
CA GLY A 6 36.17 -57.44 30.55
C GLY A 6 35.89 -56.41 29.45
N ALA A 7 36.04 -55.12 29.73
CA ALA A 7 35.94 -54.09 28.70
C ALA A 7 37.01 -54.28 27.60
N GLY A 8 36.68 -53.91 26.38
CA GLY A 8 37.59 -53.95 25.23
C GLY A 8 38.76 -52.96 25.38
N GLY A 9 39.70 -53.06 24.44
CA GLY A 9 40.82 -52.13 24.30
C GLY A 9 40.90 -51.58 22.87
N ALA A 10 41.83 -50.65 22.62
CA ALA A 10 41.94 -49.91 21.35
C ALA A 10 42.13 -50.76 20.08
N THR A 11 42.35 -52.07 20.19
CA THR A 11 42.48 -53.02 19.07
C THR A 11 41.74 -54.34 19.30
N PHE A 12 40.87 -54.44 20.30
CA PHE A 12 40.12 -55.66 20.62
C PHE A 12 38.74 -55.37 21.24
N ASP A 13 37.76 -56.16 20.81
CA ASP A 13 36.37 -56.09 21.27
C ASP A 13 36.22 -56.39 22.76
N GLY A 14 35.05 -56.06 23.32
CA GLY A 14 34.68 -56.45 24.67
C GLY A 14 34.80 -57.96 24.89
N GLY A 15 35.34 -58.35 26.04
CA GLY A 15 35.40 -59.77 26.43
C GLY A 15 34.00 -60.37 26.50
N ALA A 16 33.85 -61.62 26.05
CA ALA A 16 32.59 -62.33 26.18
C ALA A 16 32.20 -62.49 27.67
N GLY A 17 30.91 -62.46 27.95
CA GLY A 17 30.38 -62.71 29.28
C GLY A 17 30.70 -64.14 29.73
N GLY A 18 30.99 -64.32 31.01
CA GLY A 18 31.24 -65.66 31.57
C GLY A 18 30.02 -66.57 31.41
N VAL A 19 30.25 -67.84 31.08
CA VAL A 19 29.16 -68.83 31.05
C VAL A 19 28.57 -68.99 32.44
N GLY A 20 27.25 -69.11 32.51
CA GLY A 20 26.54 -69.35 33.76
C GLY A 20 26.96 -70.67 34.40
N GLY A 21 27.21 -70.67 35.71
CA GLY A 21 27.52 -71.90 36.44
C GLY A 21 26.40 -72.93 36.29
N THR A 22 26.75 -74.18 36.01
CA THR A 22 25.78 -75.27 35.82
C THR A 22 25.01 -75.54 37.12
N GLY A 23 23.74 -75.90 36.97
CA GLY A 23 22.88 -76.22 38.11
C GLY A 23 23.36 -77.45 38.86
N GLY A 24 23.26 -77.41 40.19
CA GLY A 24 23.68 -78.53 41.05
C GLY A 24 22.94 -79.82 40.69
N THR A 25 23.68 -80.89 40.41
CA THR A 25 23.09 -82.19 40.04
C THR A 25 22.52 -82.89 41.27
N ASN A 26 21.24 -83.25 41.22
CA ASN A 26 20.56 -83.87 42.36
C ASN A 26 20.54 -85.41 42.25
N ARG A 27 21.09 -86.07 43.28
CA ARG A 27 21.11 -87.52 43.46
C ARG A 27 20.24 -88.02 44.63
N ALA A 28 19.49 -87.15 45.30
CA ALA A 28 18.50 -87.58 46.29
C ALA A 28 17.38 -88.38 45.62
N LEU A 29 16.94 -89.47 46.23
CA LEU A 29 16.02 -90.43 45.60
C LEU A 29 14.62 -89.83 45.31
N LEU A 30 14.16 -88.90 46.16
CA LEU A 30 12.82 -88.30 46.12
C LEU A 30 12.86 -86.82 46.58
N GLY A 31 11.97 -86.00 46.03
CA GLY A 31 11.47 -84.77 46.66
C GLY A 31 12.28 -83.48 46.50
N TRP A 32 13.34 -83.48 45.66
CA TRP A 32 14.20 -82.32 45.44
C TRP A 32 14.44 -82.14 43.94
N SER A 33 14.34 -80.91 43.42
CA SER A 33 14.65 -80.64 42.01
C SER A 33 16.16 -80.61 41.74
N GLY A 34 16.55 -80.66 40.48
CA GLY A 34 17.87 -80.20 40.06
C GLY A 34 18.04 -78.71 40.33
N GLY A 35 19.27 -78.26 40.57
CA GLY A 35 19.55 -76.83 40.75
C GLY A 35 19.28 -76.06 39.45
N GLN A 36 18.73 -74.85 39.56
CA GLN A 36 18.60 -73.96 38.39
C GLN A 36 19.97 -73.66 37.79
N GLY A 37 20.06 -73.60 36.47
CA GLY A 37 21.25 -73.09 35.79
C GLY A 37 21.47 -71.62 36.16
N GLY A 38 22.71 -71.23 36.47
CA GLY A 38 23.03 -69.84 36.73
C GLY A 38 22.87 -69.00 35.46
N ALA A 39 22.38 -67.77 35.57
CA ALA A 39 22.39 -66.85 34.44
C ALA A 39 23.82 -66.62 33.92
N GLY A 40 23.95 -66.43 32.61
CA GLY A 40 25.20 -66.00 31.96
C GLY A 40 25.57 -64.58 32.36
N GLY A 41 26.86 -64.26 32.34
CA GLY A 41 27.35 -62.91 32.58
C GLY A 41 27.10 -62.01 31.37
N THR A 42 26.96 -60.71 31.58
CA THR A 42 26.85 -59.75 30.46
C THR A 42 28.17 -59.68 29.70
N GLY A 43 28.12 -59.45 28.39
CA GLY A 43 29.31 -59.11 27.61
C GLY A 43 29.96 -57.82 28.10
N GLY A 44 31.28 -57.71 27.92
CA GLY A 44 32.01 -56.47 28.21
C GLY A 44 31.70 -55.38 27.19
N ALA A 45 31.75 -54.11 27.61
CA ALA A 45 31.62 -53.00 26.67
C ALA A 45 32.83 -52.92 25.73
N GLY A 46 32.61 -52.49 24.48
CA GLY A 46 33.67 -52.16 23.53
C GLY A 46 34.44 -50.89 23.93
N PHE A 47 35.59 -50.67 23.30
CA PHE A 47 36.45 -49.52 23.59
C PHE A 47 36.07 -48.30 22.74
N THR A 48 36.07 -47.11 23.35
CA THR A 48 35.89 -45.84 22.62
C THR A 48 37.13 -45.53 21.78
N GLY A 49 36.97 -45.45 20.47
CA GLY A 49 38.05 -45.21 19.52
C GLY A 49 38.89 -43.97 19.84
N THR A 50 40.18 -44.04 19.56
CA THR A 50 41.13 -42.95 19.90
C THR A 50 40.94 -41.74 18.99
N PRO A 51 40.98 -40.49 19.52
CA PRO A 51 40.98 -39.29 18.68
C PRO A 51 42.12 -39.27 17.66
N GLY A 52 41.88 -38.66 16.49
CA GLY A 52 42.85 -38.51 15.40
C GLY A 52 44.06 -37.69 15.84
N ALA A 53 45.18 -38.35 16.11
CA ALA A 53 46.34 -37.75 16.77
C ALA A 53 47.16 -36.77 15.90
N GLN A 54 46.81 -36.59 14.63
CA GLN A 54 47.46 -35.64 13.72
C GLN A 54 46.44 -34.98 12.78
N PRO A 55 46.75 -33.79 12.21
CA PRO A 55 45.94 -33.13 11.21
C PRO A 55 45.43 -34.02 10.07
N GLY A 56 44.12 -33.94 9.81
CA GLY A 56 43.47 -34.63 8.68
C GLY A 56 43.27 -36.14 8.88
N LEU A 57 43.74 -36.74 9.97
CA LEU A 57 43.55 -38.17 10.22
C LEU A 57 42.16 -38.48 10.79
N THR A 58 41.51 -39.49 10.21
CA THR A 58 40.27 -40.09 10.72
C THR A 58 40.44 -40.55 12.18
N GLY A 59 39.44 -40.31 13.02
CA GLY A 59 39.39 -40.86 14.38
C GLY A 59 39.29 -42.38 14.34
N GLY A 60 39.88 -43.06 15.33
CA GLY A 60 39.82 -44.53 15.38
C GLY A 60 38.39 -45.05 15.54
N ASP A 61 38.06 -46.17 14.91
CA ASP A 61 36.78 -46.85 15.13
C ASP A 61 36.67 -47.36 16.58
N GLY A 62 35.45 -47.44 17.11
CA GLY A 62 35.15 -48.12 18.37
C GLY A 62 35.11 -49.65 18.18
N THR A 63 35.58 -50.41 19.18
CA THR A 63 35.54 -51.88 19.10
C THR A 63 34.17 -52.44 19.51
N ASN A 64 33.80 -53.64 19.06
CA ASN A 64 32.46 -54.19 19.32
C ASN A 64 32.27 -54.54 20.81
N GLY A 65 31.00 -54.60 21.24
CA GLY A 65 30.63 -55.17 22.53
C GLY A 65 30.85 -56.68 22.53
N GLY A 66 31.24 -57.24 23.68
CA GLY A 66 31.44 -58.67 23.82
C GLY A 66 30.13 -59.45 23.77
N VAL A 67 30.17 -60.68 23.24
CA VAL A 67 29.01 -61.57 23.22
C VAL A 67 28.58 -61.91 24.66
N GLY A 68 27.27 -61.95 24.92
CA GLY A 68 26.73 -62.33 26.22
C GLY A 68 27.09 -63.78 26.59
N GLY A 69 27.35 -64.02 27.87
CA GLY A 69 27.70 -65.37 28.34
C GLY A 69 26.53 -66.33 28.18
N ALA A 70 26.77 -67.55 27.71
CA ALA A 70 25.73 -68.57 27.64
C ALA A 70 25.14 -68.85 29.03
N GLY A 71 23.83 -69.08 29.09
CA GLY A 71 23.17 -69.53 30.32
C GLY A 71 23.70 -70.88 30.78
N GLY A 72 23.87 -71.06 32.09
CA GLY A 72 24.32 -72.33 32.65
C GLY A 72 23.29 -73.43 32.39
N THR A 73 23.74 -74.66 32.11
CA THR A 73 22.79 -75.77 31.95
C THR A 73 22.08 -76.08 33.26
N GLY A 74 20.82 -76.47 33.17
CA GLY A 74 20.02 -76.88 34.32
C GLY A 74 20.59 -78.15 34.97
N GLY A 75 20.52 -78.22 36.30
CA GLY A 75 21.05 -79.35 37.05
C GLY A 75 20.27 -80.62 36.73
N THR A 76 20.98 -81.69 36.37
CA THR A 76 20.37 -82.98 36.09
C THR A 76 19.81 -83.62 37.37
N SER A 77 18.69 -84.31 37.24
CA SER A 77 18.04 -85.05 38.33
C SER A 77 18.02 -86.53 38.01
N SER A 78 18.72 -87.33 38.82
CA SER A 78 18.76 -88.79 38.65
C SER A 78 17.79 -89.55 39.58
N GLY A 79 17.02 -88.84 40.42
CA GLY A 79 15.97 -89.43 41.25
C GLY A 79 14.70 -89.76 40.46
N LEU A 80 13.97 -90.80 40.88
CA LEU A 80 12.91 -91.44 40.08
C LEU A 80 11.76 -90.51 39.68
N TRP A 81 11.45 -89.52 40.53
CA TRP A 81 10.33 -88.58 40.37
C TRP A 81 10.75 -87.10 40.40
N ASN A 82 12.06 -86.82 40.29
CA ASN A 82 12.59 -85.47 40.49
C ASN A 82 12.69 -84.72 39.15
N SER A 83 11.99 -83.60 39.03
CA SER A 83 12.18 -82.64 37.94
C SER A 83 13.61 -82.09 37.95
N ALA A 84 14.19 -81.96 36.77
CA ALA A 84 15.50 -81.32 36.63
C ALA A 84 15.39 -79.79 36.73
N GLY A 85 16.53 -79.13 36.98
CA GLY A 85 16.56 -77.67 36.97
C GLY A 85 16.39 -77.12 35.56
N ASN A 86 15.78 -75.94 35.42
CA ASN A 86 15.73 -75.27 34.13
C ASN A 86 17.11 -74.70 33.79
N GLY A 87 17.34 -74.43 32.50
CA GLY A 87 18.52 -73.70 32.06
C GLY A 87 18.52 -72.27 32.57
N GLY A 88 19.71 -71.75 32.85
CA GLY A 88 19.90 -70.35 33.19
C GLY A 88 19.61 -69.44 32.00
N VAL A 89 19.17 -68.22 32.29
CA VAL A 89 18.97 -67.19 31.27
C VAL A 89 20.32 -66.83 30.65
N GLY A 90 20.36 -66.63 29.34
CA GLY A 90 21.56 -66.13 28.65
C GLY A 90 21.90 -64.71 29.10
N GLY A 91 23.19 -64.41 29.24
CA GLY A 91 23.66 -63.06 29.54
C GLY A 91 23.37 -62.10 28.39
N THR A 92 23.16 -60.82 28.68
CA THR A 92 22.99 -59.82 27.61
C THR A 92 24.31 -59.60 26.87
N GLY A 93 24.22 -59.24 25.59
CA GLY A 93 25.39 -58.72 24.88
C GLY A 93 25.95 -57.45 25.53
N GLY A 94 27.24 -57.20 25.31
CA GLY A 94 27.91 -55.97 25.71
C GLY A 94 27.59 -54.81 24.79
N VAL A 95 27.71 -53.58 25.30
CA VAL A 95 27.49 -52.36 24.51
C VAL A 95 28.68 -52.12 23.57
N GLY A 96 28.42 -51.70 22.33
CA GLY A 96 29.46 -51.33 21.38
C GLY A 96 30.27 -50.10 21.83
N GLY A 97 31.56 -50.07 21.50
CA GLY A 97 32.44 -48.92 21.77
C GLY A 97 32.09 -47.73 20.87
N ASN A 98 32.20 -46.51 21.39
CA ASN A 98 31.95 -45.30 20.61
C ASN A 98 33.10 -45.03 19.62
N GLY A 99 32.82 -44.32 18.52
CA GLY A 99 33.86 -43.88 17.59
C GLY A 99 34.71 -42.74 18.14
N GLY A 100 35.96 -42.65 17.68
CA GLY A 100 36.90 -41.59 18.02
C GLY A 100 36.66 -40.29 17.22
N VAL A 101 37.04 -39.15 17.81
CA VAL A 101 36.92 -37.83 17.17
C VAL A 101 38.01 -37.64 16.10
N GLY A 102 37.68 -37.07 14.95
CA GLY A 102 38.63 -36.79 13.87
C GLY A 102 39.71 -35.74 14.21
N GLY A 103 40.86 -35.83 13.54
CA GLY A 103 42.02 -34.96 13.77
C GLY A 103 41.92 -33.57 13.12
N ILE A 104 42.31 -32.54 13.89
CA ILE A 104 42.15 -31.11 13.50
C ILE A 104 43.09 -30.74 12.34
N GLY A 105 42.52 -30.47 11.16
CA GLY A 105 43.22 -30.25 9.89
C GLY A 105 43.96 -28.92 9.78
N ALA A 106 45.21 -28.85 10.27
CA ALA A 106 46.12 -27.75 10.01
C ALA A 106 46.49 -27.64 8.51
N GLY A 107 45.83 -26.71 7.78
CA GLY A 107 46.10 -26.43 6.37
C GLY A 107 45.60 -27.49 5.37
N MET A 108 44.76 -28.42 5.82
CA MET A 108 44.08 -29.45 5.01
C MET A 108 42.68 -29.70 5.57
N THR A 109 41.82 -30.41 4.83
CA THR A 109 40.53 -30.92 5.34
C THR A 109 40.72 -31.65 6.68
N GLY A 110 39.84 -31.40 7.65
CA GLY A 110 39.84 -32.15 8.92
C GLY A 110 39.56 -33.65 8.70
N GLY A 111 40.05 -34.51 9.59
CA GLY A 111 39.84 -35.95 9.48
C GLY A 111 38.42 -36.38 9.85
N THR A 112 37.88 -37.44 9.23
CA THR A 112 36.51 -37.91 9.54
C THR A 112 36.40 -38.46 10.97
N GLY A 113 35.18 -38.55 11.48
CA GLY A 113 34.93 -39.32 12.71
C GLY A 113 35.17 -40.82 12.49
N GLY A 114 35.60 -41.52 13.54
CA GLY A 114 35.63 -42.98 13.57
C GLY A 114 34.22 -43.54 13.73
N ASN A 115 33.96 -44.73 13.17
CA ASN A 115 32.68 -45.42 13.31
C ASN A 115 32.55 -46.03 14.71
N ALA A 116 31.33 -46.33 15.15
CA ALA A 116 31.12 -47.09 16.37
C ALA A 116 31.19 -48.62 16.16
N GLY A 117 31.60 -49.32 17.21
CA GLY A 117 31.51 -50.76 17.30
C GLY A 117 30.06 -51.22 17.45
N ASN A 118 29.76 -52.41 16.93
CA ASN A 118 28.44 -53.02 17.06
C ASN A 118 28.20 -53.53 18.49
N GLY A 119 26.93 -53.68 18.87
CA GLY A 119 26.57 -54.35 20.11
C GLY A 119 26.89 -55.83 20.02
N GLY A 120 27.35 -56.43 21.12
CA GLY A 120 27.62 -57.86 21.17
C GLY A 120 26.33 -58.68 21.05
N ASP A 121 26.40 -59.85 20.42
CA ASP A 121 25.27 -60.77 20.36
C ASP A 121 24.86 -61.25 21.77
N ALA A 122 23.61 -61.66 21.93
CA ALA A 122 23.15 -62.21 23.20
C ALA A 122 23.74 -63.58 23.51
N GLY A 123 23.90 -63.87 24.80
CA GLY A 123 24.15 -65.23 25.26
C GLY A 123 22.96 -66.13 24.96
N VAL A 124 23.23 -67.33 24.41
CA VAL A 124 22.22 -68.37 24.24
C VAL A 124 21.67 -68.83 25.59
N GLY A 125 20.38 -69.15 25.64
CA GLY A 125 19.75 -69.70 26.83
C GLY A 125 20.33 -71.07 27.18
N GLY A 126 20.56 -71.32 28.47
CA GLY A 126 21.11 -72.60 28.93
C GLY A 126 20.17 -73.76 28.59
N ALA A 127 20.72 -74.92 28.23
CA ALA A 127 19.89 -76.12 28.06
C ALA A 127 19.28 -76.54 29.41
N GLY A 128 18.02 -76.97 29.38
CA GLY A 128 17.35 -77.54 30.54
C GLY A 128 18.02 -78.84 31.01
N GLY A 129 17.95 -79.13 32.31
CA GLY A 129 18.54 -80.34 32.85
C GLY A 129 17.80 -81.60 32.38
N ALA A 130 18.55 -82.68 32.16
CA ALA A 130 17.97 -84.01 31.97
C ALA A 130 17.38 -84.55 33.28
N ALA A 131 16.15 -85.07 33.22
CA ALA A 131 15.40 -85.57 34.36
C ALA A 131 15.42 -87.10 34.50
N GLY A 132 14.88 -87.59 35.62
CA GLY A 132 14.75 -89.03 35.89
C GLY A 132 13.68 -89.71 35.04
N PHE A 133 13.64 -91.04 35.10
CA PHE A 133 12.88 -91.92 34.20
C PHE A 133 11.37 -91.60 34.05
N LEU A 134 10.74 -90.96 35.04
CA LEU A 134 9.32 -90.58 35.04
C LEU A 134 9.08 -89.07 35.29
N ALA A 135 10.11 -88.23 35.14
CA ALA A 135 10.06 -86.82 35.50
C ALA A 135 10.20 -85.87 34.30
N ILE A 136 9.65 -84.67 34.45
CA ILE A 136 9.69 -83.63 33.41
C ILE A 136 11.13 -83.06 33.32
N PRO A 137 11.75 -83.00 32.12
CA PRO A 137 12.98 -82.26 31.89
C PRO A 137 12.85 -80.80 32.33
N GLY A 138 13.96 -80.18 32.70
CA GLY A 138 13.97 -78.73 32.90
C GLY A 138 13.68 -78.02 31.57
N THR A 139 13.02 -76.86 31.60
CA THR A 139 12.91 -76.05 30.39
C THR A 139 14.29 -75.50 30.02
N ALA A 140 14.55 -75.27 28.73
CA ALA A 140 15.67 -74.40 28.37
C ALA A 140 15.44 -72.99 28.94
N GLY A 141 16.52 -72.31 29.33
CA GLY A 141 16.47 -70.91 29.73
C GLY A 141 16.16 -70.03 28.53
N ALA A 142 15.55 -68.87 28.78
CA ALA A 142 15.45 -67.83 27.75
C ALA A 142 16.86 -67.35 27.37
N SER A 143 17.07 -66.99 26.11
CA SER A 143 18.29 -66.30 25.68
C SER A 143 18.34 -64.89 26.28
N GLY A 144 19.54 -64.30 26.34
CA GLY A 144 19.67 -62.89 26.67
C GLY A 144 19.09 -61.98 25.57
N ALA A 145 19.03 -60.69 25.85
CA ALA A 145 18.90 -59.66 24.81
C ALA A 145 20.28 -59.35 24.19
N GLY A 146 20.32 -59.01 22.91
CA GLY A 146 21.54 -58.49 22.28
C GLY A 146 21.93 -57.13 22.87
N GLY A 147 23.22 -56.82 22.86
CA GLY A 147 23.73 -55.53 23.30
C GLY A 147 23.42 -54.42 22.31
N SER A 148 23.32 -53.17 22.78
CA SER A 148 23.17 -52.01 21.90
C SER A 148 24.50 -51.66 21.21
N GLY A 149 24.43 -51.17 19.97
CA GLY A 149 25.58 -50.57 19.29
C GLY A 149 26.10 -49.31 19.98
N GLY A 150 27.35 -48.95 19.65
CA GLY A 150 27.99 -47.72 20.12
C GLY A 150 27.58 -46.48 19.31
N ILE A 151 27.95 -45.31 19.81
CA ILE A 151 27.71 -44.00 19.18
C ILE A 151 28.90 -43.63 18.29
N GLY A 152 28.65 -43.31 17.02
CA GLY A 152 29.68 -42.87 16.07
C GLY A 152 30.46 -41.63 16.54
N GLY A 153 31.71 -41.50 16.12
CA GLY A 153 32.61 -40.41 16.50
C GLY A 153 32.38 -39.14 15.68
N ALA A 154 32.65 -37.97 16.29
CA ALA A 154 32.52 -36.68 15.61
C ALA A 154 33.65 -36.44 14.59
N GLY A 155 33.35 -35.71 13.51
CA GLY A 155 34.34 -35.22 12.56
C GLY A 155 35.35 -34.25 13.19
N GLY A 156 36.55 -34.17 12.60
CA GLY A 156 37.60 -33.23 12.98
C GLY A 156 37.45 -31.89 12.29
N ALA A 157 37.70 -30.80 13.04
CA ALA A 157 37.67 -29.44 12.49
C ALA A 157 38.77 -29.21 11.44
N GLY A 158 38.48 -28.47 10.37
CA GLY A 158 39.50 -27.88 9.51
C GLY A 158 40.09 -26.61 10.12
N GLN A 159 41.29 -26.18 9.68
CA GLN A 159 41.87 -24.88 10.06
C GLN A 159 42.56 -24.17 8.89
N THR A 160 42.30 -22.86 8.84
CA THR A 160 43.07 -21.74 8.25
C THR A 160 44.13 -22.08 7.18
N PRO A 161 43.73 -22.22 5.91
CA PRO A 161 44.60 -21.97 4.75
C PRO A 161 44.60 -20.46 4.38
N THR A 162 45.67 -19.96 3.76
CA THR A 162 45.77 -18.56 3.29
C THR A 162 45.01 -18.29 1.98
N THR A 163 44.16 -19.21 1.54
CA THR A 163 43.31 -19.13 0.34
C THR A 163 42.22 -20.20 0.46
N ALA A 164 40.94 -19.82 0.40
CA ALA A 164 39.74 -20.67 0.39
C ALA A 164 39.69 -21.81 1.45
N GLY A 165 38.83 -21.64 2.47
CA GLY A 165 38.67 -22.61 3.56
C GLY A 165 38.24 -24.01 3.07
N ALA A 166 39.00 -25.05 3.46
CA ALA A 166 38.64 -26.43 3.17
C ALA A 166 37.53 -26.93 4.11
N ALA A 167 36.53 -27.63 3.55
CA ALA A 167 35.34 -28.07 4.28
C ALA A 167 35.64 -29.04 5.45
N GLY A 168 34.75 -29.05 6.44
CA GLY A 168 34.74 -30.06 7.50
C GLY A 168 34.26 -31.41 6.95
N THR A 169 34.85 -32.51 7.41
CA THR A 169 34.47 -33.86 6.93
C THR A 169 33.46 -34.53 7.87
N ALA A 170 32.79 -35.56 7.36
CA ALA A 170 31.66 -36.20 8.02
C ALA A 170 32.01 -36.89 9.36
N GLY A 171 31.00 -37.01 10.22
CA GLY A 171 31.05 -37.89 11.40
C GLY A 171 31.03 -39.38 11.01
N GLY A 172 31.51 -40.24 11.91
CA GLY A 172 31.48 -41.69 11.72
C GLY A 172 30.09 -42.27 11.95
N LEU A 173 29.84 -43.46 11.40
CA LEU A 173 28.55 -44.15 11.49
C LEU A 173 28.28 -44.72 12.88
N GLY A 174 26.98 -44.87 13.23
CA GLY A 174 26.57 -45.58 14.44
C GLY A 174 26.74 -47.10 14.33
N GLY A 175 26.97 -47.76 15.46
CA GLY A 175 27.09 -49.22 15.51
C GLY A 175 25.72 -49.90 15.47
N ASN A 176 25.62 -51.06 14.82
CA ASN A 176 24.37 -51.84 14.80
C ASN A 176 24.11 -52.51 16.17
N GLY A 177 22.86 -52.87 16.45
CA GLY A 177 22.51 -53.68 17.62
C GLY A 177 22.90 -55.15 17.44
N GLY A 178 23.34 -55.81 18.52
CA GLY A 178 23.66 -57.23 18.52
C GLY A 178 22.42 -58.12 18.38
N THR A 179 22.57 -59.30 17.81
CA THR A 179 21.44 -60.20 17.53
C THR A 179 20.87 -60.83 18.82
N GLY A 180 19.57 -61.13 18.79
CA GLY A 180 18.92 -61.91 19.84
C GLY A 180 19.31 -63.39 19.75
N GLY A 181 19.72 -63.98 20.87
CA GLY A 181 20.24 -65.35 20.88
C GLY A 181 19.17 -66.39 20.61
N SER A 182 19.50 -67.43 19.84
CA SER A 182 18.61 -68.59 19.68
C SER A 182 18.52 -69.41 20.98
N SER A 183 17.34 -69.93 21.30
CA SER A 183 17.16 -70.91 22.37
C SER A 183 17.48 -72.34 21.90
N SER A 184 17.77 -73.23 22.84
CA SER A 184 17.74 -74.68 22.58
C SER A 184 16.34 -75.24 22.80
N GLY A 185 16.01 -76.36 22.14
CA GLY A 185 14.64 -76.80 21.88
C GLY A 185 13.70 -76.80 23.10
N SER A 186 12.44 -76.39 22.86
CA SER A 186 11.38 -76.12 23.84
C SER A 186 11.55 -74.90 24.77
N GLY A 187 12.65 -74.14 24.65
CA GLY A 187 12.76 -72.82 25.26
C GLY A 187 11.97 -71.72 24.53
N THR A 188 11.82 -70.56 25.17
CA THR A 188 11.47 -69.31 24.48
C THR A 188 12.73 -68.68 23.92
N ASN A 189 12.70 -68.26 22.65
CA ASN A 189 13.78 -67.44 22.10
C ASN A 189 13.83 -66.09 22.84
N GLY A 190 15.04 -65.64 23.19
CA GLY A 190 15.24 -64.29 23.71
C GLY A 190 14.89 -63.24 22.66
N PHE A 191 14.53 -62.04 23.13
CA PHE A 191 14.25 -60.91 22.26
C PHE A 191 15.47 -60.55 21.41
N GLY A 192 15.24 -60.03 20.21
CA GLY A 192 16.27 -59.30 19.47
C GLY A 192 16.87 -58.22 20.36
N GLY A 193 18.20 -58.03 20.30
CA GLY A 193 18.78 -56.81 20.86
C GLY A 193 18.14 -55.60 20.20
N ALA A 194 17.88 -54.55 20.98
CA ALA A 194 17.47 -53.28 20.39
C ALA A 194 18.60 -52.81 19.46
N GLY A 195 18.24 -52.25 18.30
CA GLY A 195 19.22 -51.58 17.45
C GLY A 195 20.00 -50.55 18.26
N GLY A 196 21.32 -50.47 18.07
CA GLY A 196 22.09 -49.34 18.59
C GLY A 196 21.46 -48.04 18.09
N ALA A 197 21.32 -47.05 18.97
CA ALA A 197 20.96 -45.72 18.52
C ALA A 197 22.06 -45.23 17.56
N GLY A 198 21.67 -44.61 16.45
CA GLY A 198 22.65 -44.09 15.50
C GLY A 198 23.58 -43.08 16.15
N GLY A 199 24.82 -42.98 15.65
CA GLY A 199 25.75 -41.94 16.07
C GLY A 199 25.12 -40.56 15.89
N ILE A 200 25.29 -39.68 16.87
CA ILE A 200 24.97 -38.25 16.64
C ILE A 200 26.02 -37.74 15.65
N GLY A 201 25.56 -37.11 14.57
CA GLY A 201 26.48 -36.54 13.58
C GLY A 201 27.41 -35.51 14.22
N GLY A 202 28.70 -35.55 13.88
CA GLY A 202 29.66 -34.56 14.35
C GLY A 202 29.26 -33.15 13.92
N THR A 203 29.45 -32.18 14.81
CA THR A 203 29.24 -30.76 14.50
C THR A 203 30.25 -30.28 13.46
N GLY A 204 29.78 -29.58 12.42
CA GLY A 204 30.68 -28.90 11.48
C GLY A 204 31.51 -27.82 12.18
N ALA A 205 32.75 -27.61 11.72
CA ALA A 205 33.58 -26.52 12.18
C ALA A 205 33.27 -25.22 11.42
N ALA A 206 33.45 -24.07 12.07
CA ALA A 206 33.47 -22.77 11.40
C ALA A 206 34.72 -22.62 10.51
N GLY A 207 34.67 -21.72 9.53
CA GLY A 207 35.80 -21.38 8.67
C GLY A 207 36.91 -20.59 9.37
N ALA A 208 37.85 -20.05 8.59
CA ALA A 208 38.82 -19.04 9.03
C ALA A 208 38.69 -17.76 8.17
N PRO A 209 38.80 -16.56 8.76
CA PRO A 209 38.53 -15.29 8.07
C PRO A 209 39.51 -15.04 6.92
N ASP A 210 39.01 -14.37 5.88
CA ASP A 210 39.79 -14.09 4.67
C ASP A 210 40.81 -12.96 4.91
N THR A 211 41.93 -13.03 4.19
CA THR A 211 42.93 -11.95 4.08
C THR A 211 43.39 -11.74 2.63
N GLY A 212 42.69 -12.35 1.66
CA GLY A 212 42.97 -12.29 0.24
C GLY A 212 42.00 -11.36 -0.52
N SER A 213 42.38 -11.00 -1.75
CA SER A 213 41.62 -10.04 -2.58
C SER A 213 40.58 -10.72 -3.49
N GLY A 214 39.73 -11.60 -2.94
CA GLY A 214 38.68 -12.29 -3.69
C GLY A 214 37.89 -13.27 -2.81
N PRO A 215 36.60 -13.52 -3.10
CA PRO A 215 35.66 -14.06 -2.12
C PRO A 215 35.88 -15.55 -1.77
N GLY A 216 36.33 -15.83 -0.54
CA GLY A 216 36.25 -17.15 0.07
C GLY A 216 34.86 -17.48 0.61
N GLN A 217 34.23 -18.53 0.10
CA GLN A 217 33.02 -19.10 0.74
C GLN A 217 33.37 -19.83 2.04
N GLY A 218 32.48 -19.79 3.02
CA GLY A 218 32.56 -20.66 4.20
C GLY A 218 32.45 -22.13 3.80
N GLY A 219 33.23 -23.01 4.43
CA GLY A 219 33.18 -24.45 4.15
C GLY A 219 31.92 -25.10 4.72
N GLU A 220 31.28 -25.99 3.96
CA GLU A 220 30.10 -26.71 4.44
C GLU A 220 30.40 -27.56 5.69
N GLY A 221 29.36 -27.72 6.52
CA GLY A 221 29.37 -28.62 7.66
C GLY A 221 29.40 -30.09 7.24
N GLY A 222 30.10 -30.93 8.01
CA GLY A 222 30.17 -32.36 7.74
C GLY A 222 28.81 -33.05 7.92
N LEU A 223 28.43 -33.89 6.96
CA LEU A 223 27.21 -34.69 7.05
C LEU A 223 27.21 -35.59 8.30
N GLY A 224 26.04 -35.69 8.94
CA GLY A 224 25.80 -36.64 10.02
C GLY A 224 25.78 -38.09 9.53
N GLY A 225 26.23 -39.02 10.38
CA GLY A 225 26.27 -40.45 10.06
C GLY A 225 24.90 -41.11 10.12
N ASN A 226 24.63 -42.03 9.19
CA ASN A 226 23.40 -42.82 9.17
C ASN A 226 23.25 -43.69 10.45
N GLY A 227 21.99 -43.97 10.81
CA GLY A 227 21.65 -44.91 11.88
C GLY A 227 21.96 -46.36 11.53
N GLY A 228 22.27 -47.17 12.54
CA GLY A 228 22.48 -48.61 12.39
C GLY A 228 21.18 -49.37 12.16
N VAL A 229 21.25 -50.45 11.38
CA VAL A 229 20.07 -51.28 11.04
C VAL A 229 19.69 -52.17 12.23
N GLY A 230 18.40 -52.45 12.38
CA GLY A 230 17.88 -53.38 13.39
C GLY A 230 18.44 -54.80 13.24
N GLY A 231 18.79 -55.44 14.36
CA GLY A 231 19.41 -56.77 14.36
C GLY A 231 18.48 -57.87 13.82
N VAL A 232 19.00 -58.67 12.88
CA VAL A 232 18.25 -59.78 12.27
C VAL A 232 17.97 -60.94 13.24
N ARG A 233 16.89 -61.68 12.95
CA ARG A 233 16.40 -62.83 13.71
C ARG A 233 17.46 -63.95 13.80
N GLY A 234 17.83 -64.35 15.02
CA GLY A 234 18.54 -65.61 15.28
C GLY A 234 17.68 -66.81 14.88
N SER A 235 18.20 -67.70 14.02
CA SER A 235 17.42 -68.80 13.45
C SER A 235 17.13 -69.90 14.50
N GLY A 236 15.85 -70.22 14.67
CA GLY A 236 15.36 -71.27 15.57
C GLY A 236 15.12 -72.61 14.84
N GLY A 237 15.38 -73.71 15.54
CA GLY A 237 15.16 -75.07 15.02
C GLY A 237 13.69 -75.46 14.86
N ALA A 238 13.45 -76.53 14.10
CA ALA A 238 12.10 -76.88 13.64
C ALA A 238 11.21 -77.61 14.68
N VAL A 239 9.92 -77.25 14.65
CA VAL A 239 8.73 -77.95 15.21
C VAL A 239 8.71 -78.25 16.72
N GLY A 240 7.90 -77.50 17.49
CA GLY A 240 7.53 -77.92 18.86
C GLY A 240 7.04 -76.83 19.82
N SER A 241 5.84 -76.29 19.58
CA SER A 241 4.98 -75.53 20.53
C SER A 241 5.59 -74.45 21.45
N GLY A 242 6.80 -73.98 21.19
CA GLY A 242 7.38 -72.82 21.89
C GLY A 242 6.67 -71.52 21.51
N VAL A 243 6.66 -70.55 22.42
CA VAL A 243 6.15 -69.21 22.15
C VAL A 243 7.25 -68.41 21.44
N ASP A 244 6.94 -67.82 20.28
CA ASP A 244 7.84 -66.89 19.60
C ASP A 244 8.13 -65.68 20.51
N GLY A 245 9.42 -65.41 20.77
CA GLY A 245 9.84 -64.16 21.39
C GLY A 245 9.59 -62.99 20.43
N ALA A 246 9.15 -61.84 20.95
CA ALA A 246 8.88 -60.68 20.11
C ALA A 246 10.16 -60.20 19.40
N GLY A 247 10.01 -59.66 18.19
CA GLY A 247 11.10 -58.93 17.53
C GLY A 247 11.54 -57.75 18.40
N GLY A 248 12.85 -57.51 18.47
CA GLY A 248 13.38 -56.32 19.13
C GLY A 248 12.92 -55.06 18.40
N SER A 249 12.71 -53.97 19.14
CA SER A 249 12.45 -52.66 18.55
C SER A 249 13.64 -52.24 17.68
N GLY A 250 13.37 -51.73 16.47
CA GLY A 250 14.40 -51.06 15.67
C GLY A 250 15.03 -49.93 16.47
N GLY A 251 16.34 -49.71 16.28
CA GLY A 251 17.04 -48.61 16.94
C GLY A 251 16.51 -47.27 16.43
N THR A 252 16.40 -46.29 17.32
CA THR A 252 16.11 -44.90 16.92
C THR A 252 17.29 -44.37 16.11
N GLY A 253 17.02 -43.90 14.89
CA GLY A 253 18.06 -43.30 14.05
C GLY A 253 18.77 -42.13 14.75
N GLY A 254 20.09 -42.03 14.55
CA GLY A 254 20.89 -40.95 15.12
C GLY A 254 20.43 -39.59 14.61
N GLY A 255 20.52 -38.58 15.47
CA GLY A 255 20.26 -37.20 15.10
C GLY A 255 21.38 -36.67 14.20
N GLY A 256 21.00 -36.03 13.09
CA GLY A 256 21.95 -35.41 12.18
C GLY A 256 22.78 -34.31 12.85
N GLY A 257 24.05 -34.19 12.45
CA GLY A 257 24.96 -33.18 12.97
C GLY A 257 24.51 -31.76 12.64
N ILE A 258 24.82 -30.82 13.53
CA ILE A 258 24.60 -29.39 13.34
C ILE A 258 25.62 -28.88 12.31
N GLY A 259 25.14 -28.19 11.28
CA GLY A 259 26.00 -27.58 10.27
C GLY A 259 26.92 -26.51 10.87
N GLY A 260 28.12 -26.33 10.28
CA GLY A 260 29.03 -25.27 10.70
C GLY A 260 28.40 -23.89 10.53
N ALA A 261 28.72 -22.97 11.44
CA ALA A 261 28.42 -21.57 11.25
C ALA A 261 29.27 -21.02 10.09
N GLY A 262 28.63 -20.28 9.19
CA GLY A 262 29.34 -19.46 8.22
C GLY A 262 30.17 -18.38 8.91
N LEU A 263 31.08 -17.76 8.18
CA LEU A 263 31.90 -16.68 8.70
C LEU A 263 31.39 -15.30 8.30
N ASP A 264 31.69 -14.36 9.17
CA ASP A 264 31.70 -12.94 8.90
C ASP A 264 32.61 -12.66 7.69
N GLY A 265 32.26 -11.65 6.90
CA GLY A 265 33.10 -11.21 5.79
C GLY A 265 34.48 -10.71 6.26
N SER A 266 35.37 -10.43 5.31
CA SER A 266 36.63 -9.74 5.60
C SER A 266 37.13 -9.08 4.32
N ALA A 267 37.08 -7.75 4.29
CA ALA A 267 37.45 -7.01 3.11
C ALA A 267 38.44 -5.87 3.36
N THR A 268 39.31 -5.68 2.37
CA THR A 268 40.24 -4.54 2.31
C THR A 268 39.85 -3.50 1.25
N ASN A 269 38.77 -3.71 0.48
CA ASN A 269 38.39 -2.83 -0.65
C ASN A 269 36.95 -2.96 -1.22
N ALA A 270 36.07 -3.82 -0.71
CA ALA A 270 34.71 -4.02 -1.27
C ALA A 270 33.78 -4.69 -0.24
N PRO A 271 32.45 -4.46 -0.25
CA PRO A 271 31.57 -5.08 0.74
C PRO A 271 31.45 -6.59 0.50
N THR A 272 31.45 -7.39 1.57
CA THR A 272 31.36 -8.86 1.48
C THR A 272 30.22 -9.40 2.33
N ALA A 273 29.36 -10.20 1.68
CA ALA A 273 28.33 -10.98 2.36
C ALA A 273 28.96 -12.18 3.07
N GLY A 274 28.34 -12.62 4.17
CA GLY A 274 28.84 -13.74 4.97
C GLY A 274 28.86 -15.08 4.23
N GLY A 275 29.61 -16.03 4.79
CA GLY A 275 29.58 -17.43 4.34
C GLY A 275 28.24 -18.10 4.63
N LEU A 276 27.72 -18.88 3.69
CA LEU A 276 26.48 -19.66 3.85
C LEU A 276 26.60 -20.64 5.03
N GLY A 277 25.50 -20.87 5.76
CA GLY A 277 25.46 -21.86 6.84
C GLY A 277 25.52 -23.30 6.30
N GLY A 278 26.22 -24.20 7.00
CA GLY A 278 26.35 -25.59 6.58
C GLY A 278 25.02 -26.37 6.62
N ASN A 279 24.78 -27.24 5.64
CA ASN A 279 23.62 -28.13 5.64
C ASN A 279 23.73 -29.21 6.74
N ALA A 280 22.60 -29.67 7.27
CA ALA A 280 22.59 -30.65 8.36
C ALA A 280 22.65 -32.12 7.92
N GLY A 281 22.99 -33.01 8.85
CA GLY A 281 22.91 -34.46 8.64
C GLY A 281 21.48 -35.00 8.48
N GLN A 282 21.32 -36.03 7.64
CA GLN A 282 20.07 -36.79 7.53
C GLN A 282 19.83 -37.61 8.81
N GLY A 283 18.56 -37.85 9.17
CA GLY A 283 18.18 -38.74 10.27
C GLY A 283 18.30 -40.22 9.87
N GLY A 284 18.75 -41.08 10.79
CA GLY A 284 18.89 -42.51 10.51
C GLY A 284 17.55 -43.25 10.28
N SER A 285 17.49 -44.20 9.36
CA SER A 285 16.30 -45.04 9.13
C SER A 285 15.98 -45.97 10.31
N GLY A 286 14.69 -46.19 10.59
CA GLY A 286 14.21 -47.18 11.55
C GLY A 286 14.37 -48.63 11.05
N GLY A 287 14.46 -49.59 11.98
CA GLY A 287 14.72 -51.00 11.66
C GLY A 287 13.48 -51.82 11.23
N ASP A 288 13.61 -52.64 10.19
CA ASP A 288 12.56 -53.53 9.67
C ASP A 288 12.14 -54.65 10.63
N ALA A 289 10.85 -55.03 10.60
CA ALA A 289 10.30 -56.13 11.40
C ALA A 289 10.45 -57.52 10.72
N GLY A 290 11.37 -58.34 11.23
CA GLY A 290 11.82 -59.58 10.58
C GLY A 290 10.89 -60.82 10.66
N GLY A 291 10.07 -61.01 9.63
CA GLY A 291 9.66 -62.33 9.12
C GLY A 291 8.43 -63.02 9.76
N SER A 292 8.05 -64.17 9.21
CA SER A 292 6.84 -64.93 9.60
C SER A 292 6.96 -65.59 10.99
N GLY A 293 5.87 -65.51 11.76
CA GLY A 293 5.71 -65.96 13.15
C GLY A 293 4.32 -65.57 13.67
N ALA A 294 3.88 -66.10 14.80
CA ALA A 294 2.48 -65.97 15.23
C ALA A 294 2.09 -64.58 15.78
N ALA A 295 3.06 -63.72 16.07
CA ALA A 295 2.87 -62.32 16.43
C ALA A 295 3.91 -61.44 15.71
N LYS A 296 3.48 -60.29 15.18
CA LYS A 296 4.40 -59.32 14.55
C LYS A 296 4.98 -58.38 15.61
N GLY A 297 6.28 -58.11 15.53
CA GLY A 297 6.84 -56.89 16.11
C GLY A 297 6.42 -55.67 15.27
N ALA A 298 6.38 -54.49 15.89
CA ALA A 298 6.29 -53.23 15.15
C ALA A 298 7.64 -52.94 14.45
N GLY A 299 7.59 -52.21 13.33
CA GLY A 299 8.80 -51.61 12.76
C GLY A 299 9.36 -50.52 13.68
N GLY A 300 10.66 -50.26 13.61
CA GLY A 300 11.26 -49.11 14.30
C GLY A 300 10.83 -47.79 13.67
N ASP A 301 10.61 -46.76 14.49
CA ASP A 301 10.39 -45.41 14.01
C ASP A 301 11.68 -44.81 13.43
N GLY A 302 11.54 -43.90 12.46
CA GLY A 302 12.68 -43.18 11.88
C GLY A 302 13.33 -42.17 12.84
N GLY A 303 14.64 -41.96 12.68
CA GLY A 303 15.40 -40.93 13.40
C GLY A 303 15.07 -39.51 12.95
N GLN A 304 15.27 -38.55 13.86
CA GLN A 304 15.06 -37.13 13.60
C GLN A 304 16.17 -36.55 12.72
N GLY A 305 15.83 -35.68 11.77
CA GLY A 305 16.82 -34.95 10.96
C GLY A 305 17.63 -33.94 11.78
N GLY A 306 18.84 -33.60 11.31
CA GLY A 306 19.72 -32.61 11.96
C GLY A 306 19.28 -31.16 11.76
N GLN A 307 19.72 -30.26 12.64
CA GLN A 307 19.48 -28.82 12.50
C GLN A 307 20.51 -28.15 11.57
N GLY A 308 20.05 -27.28 10.66
CA GLY A 308 20.92 -26.53 9.76
C GLY A 308 21.88 -25.59 10.51
N GLY A 309 23.06 -25.35 9.94
CA GLY A 309 24.05 -24.41 10.47
C GLY A 309 23.61 -22.95 10.30
N GLN A 310 24.19 -22.07 11.13
CA GLN A 310 23.89 -20.64 11.06
C GLN A 310 24.62 -19.98 9.88
N GLY A 311 24.00 -19.00 9.21
CA GLY A 311 24.73 -18.14 8.27
C GLY A 311 25.77 -17.28 9.00
N GLY A 312 26.87 -16.94 8.33
CA GLY A 312 27.84 -15.95 8.81
C GLY A 312 27.33 -14.52 8.68
N ALA A 313 27.92 -13.58 9.44
CA ALA A 313 27.50 -12.19 9.34
C ALA A 313 28.02 -11.50 8.07
N GLY A 314 27.49 -10.33 7.73
CA GLY A 314 28.18 -9.44 6.78
C GLY A 314 29.39 -8.75 7.41
N ASP A 315 30.29 -8.22 6.59
CA ASP A 315 31.37 -7.31 6.99
C ASP A 315 31.16 -5.90 6.42
N ALA A 316 31.73 -4.89 7.07
CA ALA A 316 31.59 -3.48 6.72
C ALA A 316 32.96 -2.79 6.63
N THR A 317 33.16 -2.01 5.57
CA THR A 317 34.41 -1.28 5.33
C THR A 317 34.13 0.21 5.18
N PHE A 318 35.17 1.02 5.33
CA PHE A 318 35.14 2.50 5.42
C PHE A 318 34.55 3.27 4.23
N THR A 319 33.98 2.61 3.22
CA THR A 319 33.67 3.20 1.90
C THR A 319 32.44 2.64 1.18
N PHE A 320 31.81 1.54 1.63
CA PHE A 320 30.75 0.85 0.88
C PHE A 320 29.71 0.19 1.80
N ASP A 321 28.46 0.07 1.32
CA ASP A 321 27.31 -0.46 2.05
C ASP A 321 27.60 -1.79 2.77
N GLY A 322 27.07 -1.94 3.98
CA GLY A 322 27.32 -3.08 4.85
C GLY A 322 26.93 -4.42 4.20
N GLY A 323 27.79 -5.43 4.35
CA GLY A 323 27.54 -6.76 3.83
C GLY A 323 26.20 -7.35 4.29
N VAL A 324 25.48 -7.97 3.36
CA VAL A 324 24.27 -8.72 3.70
C VAL A 324 24.66 -9.99 4.47
N GLY A 325 23.92 -10.31 5.53
CA GLY A 325 24.09 -11.57 6.26
C GLY A 325 23.84 -12.77 5.37
N ALA A 326 24.54 -13.89 5.63
CA ALA A 326 24.41 -15.09 4.81
C ALA A 326 23.11 -15.85 5.08
N THR A 327 22.62 -16.62 4.11
CA THR A 327 21.48 -17.51 4.39
C THR A 327 21.88 -18.68 5.29
N GLY A 328 20.98 -19.06 6.20
CA GLY A 328 21.14 -20.25 7.04
C GLY A 328 21.19 -21.54 6.23
N GLY A 329 21.89 -22.55 6.77
CA GLY A 329 21.97 -23.87 6.16
C GLY A 329 20.66 -24.65 6.24
N THR A 330 20.43 -25.59 5.32
CA THR A 330 19.19 -26.37 5.33
C THR A 330 19.18 -27.44 6.43
N GLY A 331 17.98 -27.70 6.98
CA GLY A 331 17.73 -28.79 7.90
C GLY A 331 17.79 -30.15 7.20
N GLY A 332 18.27 -31.18 7.90
CA GLY A 332 18.37 -32.52 7.35
C GLY A 332 17.03 -33.23 7.34
N ASN A 333 16.78 -34.12 6.38
CA ASN A 333 15.51 -34.85 6.36
C ASN A 333 15.47 -35.91 7.47
N GLY A 334 14.26 -36.29 7.89
CA GLY A 334 14.04 -37.40 8.81
C GLY A 334 14.34 -38.75 8.17
N GLY A 335 14.65 -39.75 9.00
CA GLY A 335 14.88 -41.12 8.57
C GLY A 335 13.58 -41.85 8.20
N ALA A 336 13.63 -42.72 7.19
CA ALA A 336 12.48 -43.55 6.82
C ALA A 336 12.12 -44.55 7.93
N ALA A 337 10.85 -44.96 7.97
CA ALA A 337 10.31 -45.96 8.90
C ALA A 337 10.81 -47.39 8.62
N GLY A 338 10.72 -48.27 9.62
CA GLY A 338 10.93 -49.71 9.46
C GLY A 338 9.69 -50.46 8.95
N SER A 339 9.89 -51.42 8.04
CA SER A 339 8.84 -52.19 7.37
C SER A 339 8.08 -53.13 8.32
N ALA A 340 6.76 -53.28 8.10
CA ALA A 340 5.95 -54.28 8.79
C ALA A 340 6.11 -55.69 8.18
N GLY A 341 6.14 -56.73 9.02
CA GLY A 341 6.28 -58.12 8.58
C GLY A 341 5.14 -58.59 7.64
N SER A 342 5.49 -59.32 6.57
CA SER A 342 4.66 -59.45 5.37
C SER A 342 3.43 -60.37 5.43
N VAL A 343 3.27 -61.22 6.45
CA VAL A 343 2.13 -62.16 6.57
C VAL A 343 1.61 -62.21 8.01
N GLY A 344 0.29 -62.32 8.19
CA GLY A 344 -0.38 -62.36 9.51
C GLY A 344 -1.18 -61.09 9.82
N SER A 345 -2.15 -61.20 10.73
CA SER A 345 -3.10 -60.13 11.08
C SER A 345 -2.48 -59.03 11.96
N VAL A 346 -2.59 -57.78 11.49
CA VAL A 346 -2.37 -56.51 12.22
C VAL A 346 -1.16 -56.46 13.16
N GLY A 347 -0.02 -56.08 12.59
CA GLY A 347 1.04 -55.37 13.31
C GLY A 347 1.31 -54.06 12.56
N ALA A 348 1.52 -52.97 13.29
CA ALA A 348 1.76 -51.65 12.68
C ALA A 348 3.13 -51.57 12.01
N ALA A 349 3.24 -50.76 10.96
CA ALA A 349 4.53 -50.25 10.51
C ALA A 349 5.10 -49.27 11.55
N GLY A 350 6.40 -49.01 11.52
CA GLY A 350 6.96 -47.87 12.23
C GLY A 350 6.48 -46.55 11.61
N THR A 351 6.57 -45.45 12.35
CA THR A 351 6.31 -44.11 11.82
C THR A 351 7.58 -43.51 11.22
N GLY A 352 7.42 -42.64 10.21
CA GLY A 352 8.55 -41.93 9.63
C GLY A 352 9.15 -40.93 10.63
N GLY A 353 10.47 -40.80 10.66
CA GLY A 353 11.16 -39.82 11.50
C GLY A 353 10.83 -38.39 11.02
N ALA A 354 10.67 -37.44 11.94
CA ALA A 354 10.37 -36.08 11.52
C ALA A 354 11.64 -35.35 11.01
N GLY A 355 11.41 -34.34 10.16
CA GLY A 355 12.47 -33.54 9.56
C GLY A 355 13.18 -32.65 10.57
N GLY A 356 14.47 -32.42 10.35
CA GLY A 356 15.27 -31.49 11.13
C GLY A 356 14.93 -30.04 10.80
N THR A 357 15.07 -29.15 11.79
CA THR A 357 14.72 -27.73 11.60
C THR A 357 15.77 -27.02 10.74
N GLY A 358 15.34 -26.04 9.96
CA GLY A 358 16.25 -25.19 9.19
C GLY A 358 17.21 -24.40 10.09
N GLY A 359 18.40 -24.10 9.59
CA GLY A 359 19.39 -23.27 10.28
C GLY A 359 19.00 -21.80 10.28
N THR A 360 19.48 -21.02 11.26
CA THR A 360 19.14 -19.59 11.32
C THR A 360 19.95 -18.79 10.29
N GLY A 361 19.35 -17.73 9.74
CA GLY A 361 20.08 -16.76 8.92
C GLY A 361 21.19 -16.06 9.70
N GLY A 362 22.25 -15.66 9.00
CA GLY A 362 23.33 -14.84 9.55
C GLY A 362 22.89 -13.40 9.76
N THR A 363 23.49 -12.71 10.72
CA THR A 363 23.18 -11.29 10.98
C THR A 363 23.72 -10.39 9.86
N GLY A 364 23.05 -9.28 9.58
CA GLY A 364 23.61 -8.27 8.68
C GLY A 364 24.86 -7.63 9.27
N ALA A 365 25.72 -7.07 8.41
CA ALA A 365 26.81 -6.21 8.88
C ALA A 365 26.22 -4.97 9.58
N ASP A 366 26.77 -4.60 10.72
CA ASP A 366 26.64 -3.21 11.19
C ASP A 366 27.23 -2.27 10.11
N GLY A 367 26.73 -1.04 10.02
CA GLY A 367 27.14 -0.11 8.96
C GLY A 367 28.60 0.35 9.04
N GLY A 368 29.11 0.88 7.92
CA GLY A 368 30.36 1.65 7.87
C GLY A 368 30.07 3.16 7.80
N PRO A 369 31.03 4.05 8.11
CA PRO A 369 30.77 5.49 8.12
C PRO A 369 30.23 6.07 6.80
N GLY A 370 28.94 6.42 6.77
CA GLY A 370 28.27 7.12 5.66
C GLY A 370 27.63 6.25 4.58
N VAL A 371 27.43 4.95 4.83
CA VAL A 371 26.93 3.96 3.85
C VAL A 371 25.89 3.02 4.47
N GLN A 372 24.96 2.45 3.71
CA GLN A 372 23.76 1.82 4.27
C GLN A 372 24.07 0.53 5.05
N ALA A 373 23.42 0.30 6.20
CA ALA A 373 23.69 -0.86 7.05
C ALA A 373 23.21 -2.19 6.44
N GLY A 374 23.92 -3.28 6.73
CA GLY A 374 23.71 -4.58 6.10
C GLY A 374 22.40 -5.24 6.50
N GLY A 375 21.64 -5.70 5.49
CA GLY A 375 20.45 -6.52 5.69
C GLY A 375 20.78 -7.89 6.32
N GLY A 376 19.87 -8.42 7.13
CA GLY A 376 19.97 -9.75 7.72
C GLY A 376 19.81 -10.86 6.68
N GLY A 377 20.55 -11.95 6.86
CA GLY A 377 20.48 -13.12 5.98
C GLY A 377 19.22 -13.96 6.21
N ASN A 378 18.69 -14.57 5.15
CA ASN A 378 17.45 -15.35 5.26
C ASN A 378 17.66 -16.67 6.02
N GLY A 379 16.62 -17.15 6.70
CA GLY A 379 16.61 -18.43 7.40
C GLY A 379 16.72 -19.62 6.43
N GLY A 380 17.45 -20.65 6.85
CA GLY A 380 17.60 -21.88 6.10
C GLY A 380 16.30 -22.68 6.05
N VAL A 381 16.07 -23.40 4.95
CA VAL A 381 14.88 -24.23 4.74
C VAL A 381 14.88 -25.45 5.68
N GLY A 382 13.72 -25.82 6.22
CA GLY A 382 13.53 -27.02 7.05
C GLY A 382 13.65 -28.32 6.25
N GLY A 383 14.19 -29.37 6.87
CA GLY A 383 14.32 -30.69 6.25
C GLY A 383 12.99 -31.43 6.17
N GLY A 384 12.80 -32.26 5.15
CA GLY A 384 11.59 -33.06 4.97
C GLY A 384 11.44 -34.20 5.99
N GLY A 385 10.22 -34.66 6.22
CA GLY A 385 9.93 -35.85 7.02
C GLY A 385 10.33 -37.14 6.29
N GLY A 386 10.82 -38.13 7.03
CA GLY A 386 11.25 -39.42 6.50
C GLY A 386 10.09 -40.32 6.09
N ALA A 387 10.24 -41.04 4.98
CA ALA A 387 9.17 -41.83 4.36
C ALA A 387 8.55 -42.89 5.29
N GLY A 388 7.24 -43.09 5.17
CA GLY A 388 6.48 -44.14 5.84
C GLY A 388 6.31 -45.38 4.94
N ILE A 389 6.00 -46.54 5.51
CA ILE A 389 5.91 -47.80 4.75
C ILE A 389 4.50 -48.37 4.74
N GLY A 390 3.98 -48.64 3.53
CA GLY A 390 2.69 -49.31 3.34
C GLY A 390 1.46 -48.39 3.44
N GLY A 391 1.62 -47.07 3.38
CA GLY A 391 0.52 -46.11 3.41
C GLY A 391 -0.01 -45.79 4.81
N VAL A 392 0.81 -45.96 5.86
CA VAL A 392 0.43 -45.70 7.26
C VAL A 392 1.51 -44.84 7.95
N GLY A 393 1.37 -43.52 7.92
CA GLY A 393 2.07 -42.59 8.82
C GLY A 393 3.56 -42.36 8.54
N GLY A 394 3.89 -41.71 7.42
CA GLY A 394 5.23 -41.13 7.23
C GLY A 394 5.49 -39.90 8.12
N GLY A 395 6.72 -39.38 8.02
CA GLY A 395 7.27 -38.39 8.94
C GLY A 395 6.73 -36.98 8.75
N VAL A 396 6.68 -36.24 9.86
CA VAL A 396 6.32 -34.81 9.86
C VAL A 396 7.48 -33.98 9.30
N GLY A 397 7.22 -32.98 8.46
CA GLY A 397 8.25 -32.07 7.96
C GLY A 397 8.85 -31.20 9.08
N GLY A 398 10.16 -30.95 9.02
CA GLY A 398 10.86 -30.08 9.95
C GLY A 398 10.50 -28.60 9.76
N THR A 399 10.50 -27.81 10.83
CA THR A 399 10.18 -26.38 10.72
C THR A 399 11.29 -25.60 10.01
N GLY A 400 10.92 -24.54 9.30
CA GLY A 400 11.89 -23.61 8.70
C GLY A 400 12.76 -22.91 9.76
N GLY A 401 13.95 -22.49 9.36
CA GLY A 401 14.89 -21.77 10.20
C GLY A 401 14.52 -20.30 10.35
N VAL A 402 14.92 -19.68 11.47
CA VAL A 402 14.61 -18.27 11.76
C VAL A 402 15.49 -17.34 10.92
N GLY A 403 14.94 -16.24 10.40
CA GLY A 403 15.70 -15.21 9.69
C GLY A 403 16.74 -14.52 10.58
N GLY A 404 17.86 -14.12 9.99
CA GLY A 404 18.92 -13.37 10.66
C GLY A 404 18.51 -11.93 10.97
N GLN A 405 19.05 -11.36 12.05
CA GLN A 405 18.79 -9.95 12.40
C GLN A 405 19.45 -9.02 11.37
N GLY A 406 18.86 -7.87 11.08
CA GLY A 406 19.55 -6.79 10.37
C GLY A 406 20.67 -6.18 11.23
N GLY A 407 21.73 -5.69 10.59
CA GLY A 407 22.82 -4.99 11.29
C GLY A 407 22.41 -3.58 11.73
N ALA A 408 23.08 -3.05 12.76
CA ALA A 408 22.83 -1.70 13.25
C ALA A 408 23.44 -0.62 12.32
N GLY A 409 22.85 0.57 12.32
CA GLY A 409 23.44 1.73 11.64
C GLY A 409 24.64 2.30 12.41
N ASP A 410 25.70 2.69 11.69
CA ASP A 410 26.85 3.40 12.26
C ASP A 410 26.67 4.95 12.21
N GLY A 411 27.41 5.63 13.08
CA GLY A 411 27.33 7.06 13.36
C GLY A 411 28.69 7.74 13.54
N GLY A 412 29.70 7.36 12.76
CA GLY A 412 31.02 8.01 12.80
C GLY A 412 30.97 9.54 12.63
N PHE A 413 31.60 10.28 13.55
CA PHE A 413 31.67 11.75 13.53
C PHE A 413 32.17 12.29 12.18
N GLY A 414 31.29 12.98 11.44
CA GLY A 414 31.59 13.56 10.13
C GLY A 414 30.98 12.82 8.93
N GLY A 415 30.32 11.68 9.15
CA GLY A 415 29.47 11.01 8.15
C GLY A 415 27.98 11.16 8.49
N ALA A 416 27.11 10.88 7.51
CA ALA A 416 25.68 10.78 7.76
C ALA A 416 25.35 9.53 8.60
N ALA A 417 24.48 9.70 9.59
CA ALA A 417 23.99 8.61 10.43
C ALA A 417 23.04 7.70 9.65
N GLN A 418 23.11 6.38 9.89
CA GLN A 418 22.42 5.39 9.06
C GLN A 418 21.15 4.83 9.71
N ALA A 419 20.18 4.45 8.90
CA ALA A 419 19.18 3.48 9.31
C ALA A 419 19.84 2.10 9.48
N GLY A 420 19.31 1.28 10.38
CA GLY A 420 19.68 -0.14 10.50
C GLY A 420 19.23 -0.95 9.28
N GLY A 421 19.82 -2.12 9.08
CA GLY A 421 19.40 -3.05 8.04
C GLY A 421 18.05 -3.69 8.37
N ALA A 422 17.30 -4.09 7.34
CA ALA A 422 16.13 -4.97 7.52
C ALA A 422 16.57 -6.37 7.97
N GLY A 423 15.72 -7.10 8.68
CA GLY A 423 15.93 -8.51 9.01
C GLY A 423 15.76 -9.41 7.78
N GLY A 424 16.37 -10.60 7.83
CA GLY A 424 16.17 -11.63 6.82
C GLY A 424 14.80 -12.30 6.96
N THR A 425 14.27 -12.86 5.86
CA THR A 425 13.05 -13.68 5.91
C THR A 425 13.31 -15.01 6.62
N GLY A 426 12.28 -15.65 7.14
CA GLY A 426 12.37 -17.02 7.66
C GLY A 426 12.49 -18.04 6.53
N GLY A 427 13.07 -19.20 6.83
CA GLY A 427 13.08 -20.33 5.91
C GLY A 427 11.69 -20.97 5.79
N ALA A 428 11.40 -21.59 4.65
CA ALA A 428 10.22 -22.45 4.50
C ALA A 428 10.38 -23.76 5.30
N GLY A 429 9.26 -24.36 5.69
CA GLY A 429 9.23 -25.68 6.32
C GLY A 429 9.43 -26.83 5.33
N GLY A 430 9.90 -27.96 5.84
CA GLY A 430 10.14 -29.16 5.06
C GLY A 430 8.87 -29.90 4.67
N THR A 431 8.96 -30.76 3.65
CA THR A 431 7.85 -31.58 3.17
C THR A 431 7.43 -32.67 4.18
N GLY A 432 6.15 -32.99 4.26
CA GLY A 432 5.68 -34.23 4.87
C GLY A 432 5.77 -35.39 3.88
N THR A 433 5.83 -36.64 4.37
CA THR A 433 5.84 -37.85 3.52
C THR A 433 4.81 -38.87 3.99
N ASP A 434 4.27 -39.69 3.07
CA ASP A 434 3.36 -40.82 3.32
C ASP A 434 2.23 -40.57 4.35
N GLY A 435 1.59 -39.39 4.25
CA GLY A 435 0.48 -38.97 5.13
C GLY A 435 0.91 -38.24 6.42
N GLY A 436 2.21 -38.07 6.64
CA GLY A 436 2.76 -37.15 7.64
C GLY A 436 2.46 -35.69 7.30
N LEU A 437 2.30 -34.86 8.33
CA LEU A 437 2.06 -33.42 8.17
C LEU A 437 3.31 -32.71 7.62
N PHE A 438 3.12 -31.62 6.89
CA PHE A 438 4.24 -30.78 6.45
C PHE A 438 4.81 -29.96 7.62
N GLY A 439 6.02 -29.42 7.45
CA GLY A 439 6.66 -28.51 8.41
C GLY A 439 6.17 -27.08 8.26
N GLY A 440 6.01 -26.37 9.40
CA GLY A 440 5.71 -24.92 9.40
C GLY A 440 6.94 -24.08 9.03
N GLY A 441 6.73 -22.86 8.58
CA GLY A 441 7.81 -21.93 8.28
C GLY A 441 8.54 -21.44 9.53
N GLY A 442 9.75 -20.91 9.35
CA GLY A 442 10.48 -20.18 10.38
C GLY A 442 10.00 -18.73 10.50
N ALA A 443 10.19 -18.10 11.66
CA ALA A 443 9.94 -16.67 11.83
C ALA A 443 11.00 -15.84 11.08
N GLY A 444 10.65 -14.62 10.66
CA GLY A 444 11.62 -13.66 10.14
C GLY A 444 12.54 -13.09 11.24
N GLY A 445 13.68 -12.54 10.83
CA GLY A 445 14.57 -11.77 11.70
C GLY A 445 14.01 -10.38 12.00
N LYS A 446 14.47 -9.74 13.07
CA LYS A 446 14.19 -8.33 13.34
C LYS A 446 15.09 -7.43 12.49
N GLY A 447 14.67 -6.19 12.25
CA GLY A 447 15.57 -5.17 11.74
C GLY A 447 16.60 -4.76 12.80
N GLY A 448 17.71 -4.19 12.34
CA GLY A 448 18.69 -3.53 13.20
C GLY A 448 18.21 -2.17 13.70
N THR A 449 18.85 -1.66 14.75
CA THR A 449 18.62 -0.29 15.24
C THR A 449 19.32 0.73 14.36
N GLY A 450 18.72 1.90 14.16
CA GLY A 450 19.38 3.02 13.50
C GLY A 450 20.46 3.66 14.37
N ALA A 451 21.36 4.39 13.74
CA ALA A 451 22.44 5.12 14.37
C ALA A 451 21.94 6.32 15.19
N ALA A 452 22.74 6.74 16.17
CA ALA A 452 22.53 7.96 16.95
C ALA A 452 23.82 8.80 16.98
N VAL A 453 23.78 10.02 16.44
CA VAL A 453 24.94 10.91 16.34
C VAL A 453 24.64 12.22 17.06
N GLY A 454 25.48 12.57 18.04
CA GLY A 454 25.36 13.80 18.82
C GLY A 454 24.56 13.67 20.11
N VAL A 455 24.54 14.75 20.89
CA VAL A 455 23.82 14.81 22.18
C VAL A 455 22.35 15.10 21.91
N GLY A 456 21.45 14.26 22.43
CA GLY A 456 20.02 14.37 22.16
C GLY A 456 19.52 13.54 20.97
N ALA A 457 20.40 12.80 20.29
CA ALA A 457 20.04 11.83 19.27
C ALA A 457 19.67 10.46 19.87
N VAL A 458 18.61 9.84 19.37
CA VAL A 458 18.14 8.49 19.74
C VAL A 458 17.76 7.73 18.46
N GLY A 459 18.61 6.79 18.06
CA GLY A 459 18.38 5.96 16.87
C GLY A 459 17.13 5.09 16.99
N GLY A 460 16.43 4.90 15.87
CA GLY A 460 15.17 4.17 15.83
C GLY A 460 15.34 2.68 16.13
N LEU A 461 14.32 2.07 16.75
CA LEU A 461 14.32 0.63 16.99
C LEU A 461 13.96 -0.14 15.71
N GLY A 462 14.67 -1.23 15.43
CA GLY A 462 14.31 -2.15 14.35
C GLY A 462 13.00 -2.91 14.64
N GLY A 463 12.19 -3.10 13.61
CA GLY A 463 10.91 -3.80 13.69
C GLY A 463 11.06 -5.29 13.92
N SER A 464 10.04 -5.93 14.49
CA SER A 464 10.03 -7.39 14.70
C SER A 464 9.77 -8.15 13.40
N GLY A 465 10.52 -9.23 13.15
CA GLY A 465 10.19 -10.19 12.10
C GLY A 465 8.86 -10.89 12.34
N GLY A 466 8.20 -11.29 11.25
CA GLY A 466 6.89 -11.93 11.27
C GLY A 466 6.93 -13.42 11.60
N GLY A 467 5.78 -13.98 11.97
CA GLY A 467 5.64 -15.41 12.25
C GLY A 467 5.77 -16.28 10.99
N GLY A 468 6.34 -17.46 11.13
CA GLY A 468 6.33 -18.46 10.05
C GLY A 468 4.95 -19.05 9.83
N GLY A 469 4.64 -19.41 8.57
CA GLY A 469 3.34 -19.96 8.20
C GLY A 469 3.09 -21.33 8.84
N ALA A 470 1.85 -21.57 9.25
CA ALA A 470 1.41 -22.89 9.70
C ALA A 470 1.36 -23.86 8.51
N ALA A 471 1.82 -25.08 8.69
CA ALA A 471 1.67 -26.13 7.68
C ALA A 471 0.21 -26.58 7.52
N THR A 472 -0.11 -27.13 6.35
CA THR A 472 -1.36 -27.88 6.13
C THR A 472 -1.07 -29.32 5.72
N GLY A 473 -2.11 -30.14 5.55
CA GLY A 473 -1.99 -31.46 4.92
C GLY A 473 -1.71 -31.43 3.42
N ALA A 474 -1.59 -30.25 2.79
CA ALA A 474 -1.38 -30.08 1.35
C ALA A 474 -0.04 -29.42 0.99
N GLY A 475 0.65 -28.78 1.95
CA GLY A 475 1.90 -28.06 1.72
C GLY A 475 2.51 -27.52 3.01
N SER A 476 3.82 -27.26 2.98
CA SER A 476 4.55 -26.65 4.09
C SER A 476 4.28 -25.16 4.21
N GLY A 477 4.51 -24.63 5.41
CA GLY A 477 4.45 -23.20 5.64
C GLY A 477 5.72 -22.51 5.14
N PHE A 478 5.58 -21.38 4.47
CA PHE A 478 6.70 -20.50 4.14
C PHE A 478 7.08 -19.63 5.36
N GLY A 479 8.31 -19.11 5.35
CA GLY A 479 8.79 -18.30 6.47
C GLY A 479 8.14 -16.92 6.57
N GLY A 480 8.20 -16.31 7.75
CA GLY A 480 7.76 -14.94 7.99
C GLY A 480 8.72 -13.91 7.39
N GLY A 481 8.22 -12.71 7.09
CA GLY A 481 9.02 -11.62 6.57
C GLY A 481 9.94 -11.01 7.63
N GLY A 482 11.07 -10.46 7.19
CA GLY A 482 11.96 -9.70 8.08
C GLY A 482 11.33 -8.38 8.54
N GLY A 483 11.63 -7.96 9.76
CA GLY A 483 11.27 -6.62 10.24
C GLY A 483 12.16 -5.55 9.61
N GLY A 484 11.61 -4.37 9.34
CA GLY A 484 12.37 -3.25 8.78
C GLY A 484 13.37 -2.67 9.78
N GLY A 485 14.46 -2.07 9.28
CA GLY A 485 15.44 -1.40 10.12
C GLY A 485 14.91 -0.11 10.75
N GLY A 486 15.42 0.26 11.93
CA GLY A 486 15.11 1.54 12.56
C GLY A 486 15.85 2.71 11.90
N GLY A 487 15.24 3.88 11.86
CA GLY A 487 15.79 5.07 11.21
C GLY A 487 16.91 5.76 11.99
N ALA A 488 17.69 6.59 11.31
CA ALA A 488 18.81 7.33 11.90
C ALA A 488 18.36 8.48 12.83
N ALA A 489 19.24 8.91 13.73
CA ALA A 489 19.10 10.16 14.49
C ALA A 489 20.39 10.99 14.47
N VAL A 490 20.29 12.29 14.17
CA VAL A 490 21.40 13.24 14.15
C VAL A 490 21.04 14.50 14.93
N VAL A 491 21.89 14.91 15.88
CA VAL A 491 21.95 16.28 16.42
C VAL A 491 23.35 16.81 16.17
N GLN A 492 23.52 17.80 15.29
CA GLN A 492 24.85 18.25 14.84
C GLN A 492 25.05 19.77 14.90
N GLU A 493 26.21 20.15 15.45
CA GLU A 493 26.73 21.52 15.44
C GLU A 493 27.81 21.64 14.36
N ILE A 494 27.64 22.55 13.41
CA ILE A 494 28.56 22.78 12.29
C ILE A 494 29.02 24.24 12.28
N SER A 495 30.33 24.47 12.13
CA SER A 495 30.92 25.81 11.91
C SER A 495 30.54 26.90 12.93
N GLY A 496 30.18 26.52 14.16
CA GLY A 496 29.81 27.44 15.24
C GLY A 496 28.30 27.65 15.45
N GLY A 497 27.45 26.84 14.82
CA GLY A 497 26.03 26.73 15.18
C GLY A 497 25.83 26.04 16.53
N THR A 498 24.63 26.15 17.10
CA THR A 498 24.24 25.59 18.40
C THR A 498 23.03 24.65 18.22
N ALA A 499 23.20 23.36 18.53
CA ALA A 499 22.18 22.34 18.36
C ALA A 499 21.80 21.74 19.73
N THR A 500 20.66 22.18 20.26
CA THR A 500 20.14 21.78 21.59
C THR A 500 18.86 20.96 21.53
N GLY A 501 18.32 20.76 20.33
CA GLY A 501 17.14 19.95 20.05
C GLY A 501 17.34 18.45 20.26
N THR A 502 16.28 17.68 20.03
CA THR A 502 16.28 16.21 20.16
C THR A 502 15.95 15.54 18.83
N ALA A 503 16.78 14.61 18.39
CA ALA A 503 16.55 13.82 17.18
C ALA A 503 16.14 12.39 17.54
N THR A 504 15.06 11.89 16.99
CA THR A 504 14.60 10.50 17.19
C THR A 504 14.40 9.81 15.84
N GLY A 505 15.07 8.69 15.63
CA GLY A 505 14.85 7.86 14.44
C GLY A 505 13.54 7.09 14.54
N GLY A 506 12.82 6.98 13.42
CA GLY A 506 11.57 6.24 13.34
C GLY A 506 11.75 4.74 13.59
N THR A 507 10.75 4.08 14.17
CA THR A 507 10.80 2.61 14.35
C THR A 507 10.61 1.89 13.02
N GLY A 508 11.40 0.85 12.77
CA GLY A 508 11.19 -0.04 11.62
C GLY A 508 9.88 -0.83 11.72
N GLY A 509 9.26 -1.07 10.57
CA GLY A 509 7.99 -1.78 10.47
C GLY A 509 8.09 -3.28 10.78
N THR A 510 6.99 -3.88 11.22
CA THR A 510 6.95 -5.33 11.48
C THR A 510 6.95 -6.13 10.18
N GLY A 511 7.67 -7.25 10.14
CA GLY A 511 7.60 -8.20 9.03
C GLY A 511 6.29 -8.98 9.04
N GLY A 512 5.79 -9.33 7.85
CA GLY A 512 4.52 -10.04 7.66
C GLY A 512 4.58 -11.52 8.02
N ALA A 513 3.43 -12.13 8.28
CA ALA A 513 3.35 -13.57 8.52
C ALA A 513 3.51 -14.37 7.22
N GLY A 514 4.19 -15.51 7.28
CA GLY A 514 4.23 -16.48 6.17
C GLY A 514 2.91 -17.23 6.03
N THR A 515 2.62 -17.73 4.83
CA THR A 515 1.42 -18.52 4.51
C THR A 515 1.81 -19.95 4.08
N VAL A 516 0.90 -20.69 3.44
CA VAL A 516 1.21 -21.93 2.71
C VAL A 516 1.39 -21.72 1.20
N THR A 517 1.40 -20.46 0.76
CA THR A 517 1.49 -20.06 -0.66
C THR A 517 2.72 -19.20 -0.95
N ALA A 518 3.10 -18.30 -0.03
CA ALA A 518 4.31 -17.49 -0.12
C ALA A 518 4.83 -17.06 1.28
N ALA A 519 6.08 -16.58 1.31
CA ALA A 519 6.68 -16.01 2.51
C ALA A 519 6.00 -14.69 2.91
N GLY A 520 6.13 -14.30 4.18
CA GLY A 520 5.71 -12.98 4.62
C GLY A 520 6.60 -11.89 4.00
N GLY A 521 6.02 -10.73 3.67
CA GLY A 521 6.77 -9.60 3.14
C GLY A 521 7.50 -8.80 4.22
N VAL A 522 8.51 -8.04 3.82
CA VAL A 522 9.36 -7.28 4.75
C VAL A 522 8.68 -6.03 5.29
N GLY A 523 8.98 -5.68 6.54
CA GLY A 523 8.61 -4.37 7.08
C GLY A 523 9.48 -3.26 6.49
N GLY A 524 8.89 -2.08 6.30
CA GLY A 524 9.60 -0.90 5.80
C GLY A 524 10.57 -0.31 6.84
N THR A 525 11.61 0.39 6.39
CA THR A 525 12.56 1.07 7.28
C THR A 525 11.93 2.29 7.95
N GLY A 526 12.28 2.58 9.20
CA GLY A 526 11.94 3.85 9.84
C GLY A 526 12.71 5.02 9.23
N GLY A 527 12.10 6.20 9.21
CA GLY A 527 12.71 7.43 8.68
C GLY A 527 13.70 8.08 9.64
N ALA A 528 14.54 8.98 9.14
CA ALA A 528 15.54 9.68 9.94
C ALA A 528 14.93 10.86 10.74
N GLY A 529 15.45 11.12 11.94
CA GLY A 529 15.28 12.37 12.67
C GLY A 529 16.57 13.20 12.64
N THR A 530 16.49 14.47 12.27
CA THR A 530 17.68 15.33 12.08
C THR A 530 17.49 16.70 12.71
N VAL A 531 18.43 17.13 13.56
CA VAL A 531 18.57 18.49 14.07
C VAL A 531 19.96 19.00 13.65
N SER A 532 20.04 20.02 12.79
CA SER A 532 21.30 20.62 12.34
C SER A 532 21.35 22.12 12.58
N ALA A 533 22.46 22.62 13.14
CA ALA A 533 22.74 24.04 13.29
C ALA A 533 24.10 24.38 12.63
N GLU A 534 24.07 25.14 11.54
CA GLU A 534 25.23 25.34 10.67
C GLU A 534 25.61 26.82 10.53
N GLY A 535 26.86 27.15 10.85
CA GLY A 535 27.37 28.51 10.82
C GLY A 535 27.14 29.28 12.12
N ALA A 536 27.97 30.29 12.35
CA ALA A 536 28.01 31.01 13.61
C ALA A 536 26.72 31.80 13.89
N GLY A 537 26.07 31.51 15.01
CA GLY A 537 24.82 32.15 15.43
C GLY A 537 23.55 31.38 15.04
N SER A 538 23.65 30.35 14.19
CA SER A 538 22.53 29.44 13.89
C SER A 538 22.15 28.62 15.12
N ALA A 539 20.86 28.47 15.39
CA ALA A 539 20.36 27.76 16.58
C ALA A 539 19.21 26.79 16.22
N ALA A 540 19.35 25.52 16.57
CA ALA A 540 18.34 24.48 16.35
C ALA A 540 17.98 23.79 17.68
N GLY A 541 16.79 24.10 18.21
CA GLY A 541 16.37 23.72 19.57
C GLY A 541 15.09 22.87 19.68
N GLY A 542 14.35 22.66 18.59
CA GLY A 542 13.12 21.84 18.56
C GLY A 542 13.36 20.33 18.49
N SER A 543 12.29 19.53 18.39
CA SER A 543 12.41 18.07 18.22
C SER A 543 12.24 17.64 16.75
N ALA A 544 12.97 16.60 16.34
CA ALA A 544 12.94 16.05 14.98
C ALA A 544 12.79 14.52 15.04
N THR A 545 11.61 14.01 14.69
CA THR A 545 11.25 12.58 14.78
C THR A 545 11.04 12.01 13.38
N GLY A 546 11.77 10.97 13.01
CA GLY A 546 11.49 10.21 11.78
C GLY A 546 10.23 9.36 11.90
N GLY A 547 9.50 9.20 10.79
CA GLY A 547 8.28 8.39 10.75
C GLY A 547 8.54 6.90 10.90
N ALA A 548 7.57 6.15 11.43
CA ALA A 548 7.67 4.69 11.52
C ALA A 548 7.58 4.05 10.12
N GLY A 549 8.33 2.97 9.89
CA GLY A 549 8.20 2.15 8.70
C GLY A 549 6.91 1.33 8.71
N GLY A 550 6.31 1.14 7.55
CA GLY A 550 5.07 0.39 7.40
C GLY A 550 5.24 -1.11 7.64
N SER A 551 4.18 -1.80 8.07
CA SER A 551 4.20 -3.25 8.24
C SER A 551 4.22 -3.97 6.90
N GLY A 552 5.07 -4.99 6.78
CA GLY A 552 4.91 -6.04 5.78
C GLY A 552 3.75 -6.96 6.16
N GLY A 553 3.18 -7.62 5.16
CA GLY A 553 1.99 -8.45 5.27
C GLY A 553 2.17 -9.85 4.70
N THR A 554 1.05 -10.53 4.55
CA THR A 554 0.95 -11.88 3.98
C THR A 554 1.30 -11.90 2.48
N ASP A 555 1.66 -13.09 2.00
CA ASP A 555 2.00 -13.42 0.61
C ASP A 555 2.98 -12.42 -0.07
N GLY A 556 3.99 -11.99 0.67
CA GLY A 556 5.11 -11.18 0.17
C GLY A 556 4.92 -9.65 0.21
N GLY A 557 3.75 -9.14 0.63
CA GLY A 557 3.47 -7.71 0.62
C GLY A 557 4.39 -6.91 1.55
N ALA A 558 5.09 -5.88 1.05
CA ALA A 558 6.11 -5.15 1.81
C ALA A 558 5.64 -3.75 2.25
N GLY A 559 5.99 -3.34 3.47
CA GLY A 559 5.66 -2.01 3.99
C GLY A 559 6.57 -0.91 3.42
N GLY A 560 6.00 0.29 3.22
CA GLY A 560 6.74 1.47 2.77
C GLY A 560 7.64 2.06 3.85
N ALA A 561 8.63 2.86 3.47
CA ALA A 561 9.53 3.52 4.41
C ALA A 561 8.82 4.63 5.20
N GLY A 562 9.30 4.91 6.41
CA GLY A 562 8.93 6.12 7.15
C GLY A 562 9.67 7.34 6.60
N GLY A 563 8.99 8.48 6.54
CA GLY A 563 9.53 9.75 6.07
C GLY A 563 10.50 10.40 7.08
N VAL A 564 11.32 11.32 6.58
CA VAL A 564 12.28 12.08 7.39
C VAL A 564 11.58 13.16 8.22
N GLY A 565 12.06 13.41 9.44
CA GLY A 565 11.77 14.61 10.22
C GLY A 565 13.03 15.47 10.38
N ALA A 566 13.04 16.70 9.87
CA ALA A 566 14.23 17.58 9.86
C ALA A 566 14.00 18.98 10.45
N VAL A 567 14.81 19.36 11.45
CA VAL A 567 14.93 20.70 12.03
C VAL A 567 16.29 21.27 11.63
N VAL A 568 16.32 22.26 10.75
CA VAL A 568 17.57 22.84 10.23
C VAL A 568 17.61 24.36 10.47
N ALA A 569 18.77 24.85 10.91
CA ALA A 569 19.07 26.26 11.08
C ALA A 569 20.45 26.59 10.46
N VAL A 570 20.51 27.55 9.54
CA VAL A 570 21.75 27.95 8.84
C VAL A 570 21.94 29.47 8.81
N ASP A 571 23.19 29.92 8.64
CA ASP A 571 23.59 31.33 8.43
C ASP A 571 23.02 32.37 9.42
N GLY A 572 22.78 31.96 10.67
CA GLY A 572 22.25 32.81 11.74
C GLY A 572 20.76 32.63 12.06
N GLY A 573 20.09 31.67 11.42
CA GLY A 573 18.68 31.36 11.65
C GLY A 573 18.40 30.71 13.01
N THR A 574 17.19 30.88 13.55
CA THR A 574 16.73 30.26 14.82
C THR A 574 15.50 29.37 14.62
N ASN A 575 15.62 28.09 14.90
CA ASN A 575 14.58 27.08 14.73
C ASN A 575 14.21 26.43 16.08
N LEU A 576 12.95 26.56 16.49
CA LEU A 576 12.42 26.14 17.80
C LEU A 576 11.22 25.17 17.69
N ALA A 577 10.99 24.61 16.50
CA ALA A 577 9.76 23.93 16.13
C ALA A 577 9.86 22.39 16.14
N ASP A 578 8.72 21.71 16.31
CA ASP A 578 8.65 20.24 16.38
C ASP A 578 8.32 19.62 15.01
N VAL A 579 9.06 18.56 14.62
CA VAL A 579 8.99 17.99 13.28
C VAL A 579 8.82 16.48 13.34
N THR A 580 7.87 15.94 12.57
CA THR A 580 7.59 14.51 12.49
C THR A 580 7.50 14.04 11.04
N GLY A 581 8.37 13.12 10.63
CA GLY A 581 8.22 12.43 9.34
C GLY A 581 6.98 11.53 9.32
N GLY A 582 6.35 11.40 8.16
CA GLY A 582 5.15 10.59 7.99
C GLY A 582 5.41 9.09 8.16
N ASN A 583 4.46 8.33 8.69
CA ASN A 583 4.60 6.88 8.77
C ASN A 583 4.44 6.24 7.38
N GLY A 584 5.24 5.22 7.07
CA GLY A 584 5.07 4.39 5.87
C GLY A 584 3.80 3.55 5.91
N GLY A 585 3.19 3.36 4.74
CA GLY A 585 1.99 2.55 4.57
C GLY A 585 2.26 1.05 4.67
N ALA A 586 1.23 0.28 5.04
CA ALA A 586 1.32 -1.18 5.10
C ALA A 586 1.29 -1.82 3.70
N GLY A 587 2.05 -2.90 3.51
CA GLY A 587 1.86 -3.84 2.40
C GLY A 587 1.08 -5.06 2.88
N ILE A 588 0.08 -5.50 2.11
CA ILE A 588 -0.87 -6.56 2.48
C ILE A 588 -1.13 -7.45 1.26
N ASP A 589 -1.16 -8.77 1.46
CA ASP A 589 -1.50 -9.80 0.46
C ASP A 589 -0.78 -9.62 -0.89
N GLY A 590 0.54 -9.43 -0.84
CA GLY A 590 1.40 -9.19 -2.01
C GLY A 590 1.44 -7.75 -2.53
N GLY A 591 0.79 -6.80 -1.86
CA GLY A 591 0.84 -5.36 -2.17
C GLY A 591 1.99 -4.63 -1.46
N HIS A 592 2.42 -3.50 -2.03
CA HIS A 592 3.46 -2.62 -1.49
C HIS A 592 2.86 -1.36 -0.86
N GLY A 593 3.16 -1.09 0.40
CA GLY A 593 2.81 0.19 1.03
C GLY A 593 3.64 1.35 0.47
N GLY A 594 3.03 2.54 0.39
CA GLY A 594 3.72 3.77 -0.01
C GLY A 594 4.57 4.36 1.11
N ASP A 595 5.59 5.13 0.77
CA ASP A 595 6.45 5.79 1.75
C ASP A 595 5.74 6.94 2.49
N GLY A 596 6.15 7.21 3.72
CA GLY A 596 5.72 8.40 4.46
C GLY A 596 6.40 9.67 3.95
N GLY A 597 5.67 10.78 3.97
CA GLY A 597 6.17 12.09 3.54
C GLY A 597 7.18 12.70 4.49
N GLU A 598 7.95 13.68 4.00
CA GLU A 598 8.90 14.44 4.82
C GLU A 598 8.18 15.46 5.71
N GLY A 599 8.57 15.54 6.98
CA GLY A 599 8.37 16.74 7.79
C GLY A 599 9.69 17.52 7.82
N SER A 600 9.71 18.80 7.45
CA SER A 600 10.94 19.60 7.52
C SER A 600 10.73 21.08 7.83
N ILE A 601 11.70 21.67 8.52
CA ILE A 601 11.75 23.09 8.83
C ILE A 601 13.15 23.60 8.56
N LEU A 602 13.28 24.57 7.66
CA LEU A 602 14.54 25.21 7.27
C LEU A 602 14.51 26.69 7.63
N VAL A 603 15.39 27.11 8.54
CA VAL A 603 15.57 28.53 8.89
C VAL A 603 16.95 28.99 8.42
N ASN A 604 17.00 29.99 7.56
CA ASN A 604 18.22 30.46 6.89
C ASN A 604 18.39 31.97 7.05
N GLY A 605 19.55 32.41 7.53
CA GLY A 605 19.93 33.81 7.63
C GLY A 605 19.63 34.43 8.99
N ALA A 606 20.41 35.46 9.33
CA ALA A 606 20.28 36.18 10.60
C ALA A 606 18.88 36.77 10.79
N ASN A 607 18.37 36.67 12.02
CA ASN A 607 17.03 37.08 12.45
C ASN A 607 15.84 36.28 11.85
N SER A 608 16.09 35.32 10.96
CA SER A 608 15.04 34.38 10.52
C SER A 608 14.63 33.48 11.69
N VAL A 609 13.33 33.26 11.88
CA VAL A 609 12.78 32.46 12.99
C VAL A 609 11.69 31.50 12.50
N ALA A 610 11.68 30.27 13.00
CA ALA A 610 10.52 29.38 12.94
C ALA A 610 10.15 28.80 14.32
N SER A 611 8.90 29.00 14.73
CA SER A 611 8.18 28.16 15.71
C SER A 611 6.95 27.56 15.05
N GLY A 612 6.45 26.42 15.57
CA GLY A 612 5.34 25.70 14.95
C GLY A 612 5.57 24.19 14.89
N ARG A 613 4.96 23.53 13.90
CA ARG A 613 5.14 22.09 13.62
C ARG A 613 5.15 21.78 12.13
N ALA A 614 5.97 20.80 11.74
CA ALA A 614 5.99 20.27 10.38
C ALA A 614 5.85 18.74 10.40
N ASN A 615 4.75 18.23 9.85
CA ASN A 615 4.40 16.82 9.84
C ASN A 615 4.31 16.30 8.41
N GLY A 616 5.08 15.27 8.08
CA GLY A 616 4.90 14.51 6.84
C GLY A 616 3.61 13.69 6.86
N GLY A 617 2.95 13.58 5.71
CA GLY A 617 1.75 12.76 5.55
C GLY A 617 2.06 11.27 5.61
N ILE A 618 1.09 10.46 6.05
CA ILE A 618 1.26 9.00 6.05
C ILE A 618 1.27 8.43 4.63
N GLY A 619 2.05 7.37 4.40
CA GLY A 619 2.01 6.59 3.17
C GLY A 619 0.75 5.72 3.08
N GLY A 620 0.25 5.54 1.86
CA GLY A 620 -0.93 4.75 1.55
C GLY A 620 -0.72 3.25 1.68
N VAL A 621 -1.78 2.50 1.96
CA VAL A 621 -1.75 1.03 2.05
C VAL A 621 -1.75 0.41 0.66
N GLY A 622 -0.90 -0.60 0.43
CA GLY A 622 -0.96 -1.47 -0.74
C GLY A 622 -1.59 -2.81 -0.39
N THR A 623 -2.66 -3.19 -1.08
CA THR A 623 -3.48 -4.38 -0.82
C THR A 623 -3.65 -5.21 -2.08
N GLY A 624 -3.18 -6.46 -2.06
CA GLY A 624 -3.25 -7.37 -3.21
C GLY A 624 -2.03 -7.31 -4.13
N VAL A 625 -1.79 -8.41 -4.84
CA VAL A 625 -0.60 -8.61 -5.69
C VAL A 625 -0.44 -7.50 -6.73
N GLY A 626 0.70 -6.80 -6.70
CA GLY A 626 1.05 -5.76 -7.66
C GLY A 626 0.45 -4.38 -7.36
N SER A 627 -0.32 -4.23 -6.28
CA SER A 627 -0.74 -2.90 -5.81
C SER A 627 0.37 -2.12 -5.13
N ILE A 628 0.32 -0.80 -5.25
CA ILE A 628 1.27 0.14 -4.67
C ILE A 628 0.48 1.26 -3.99
N GLY A 629 0.68 1.49 -2.70
CA GLY A 629 0.15 2.69 -2.03
C GLY A 629 0.88 3.95 -2.47
N GLY A 630 0.16 5.06 -2.62
CA GLY A 630 0.78 6.36 -2.88
C GLY A 630 1.59 6.85 -1.68
N ARG A 631 2.59 7.69 -1.89
CA ARG A 631 3.43 8.25 -0.82
C ARG A 631 2.69 9.37 -0.09
N GLY A 632 3.04 9.60 1.16
CA GLY A 632 2.60 10.79 1.89
C GLY A 632 3.22 12.07 1.32
N GLY A 633 2.45 13.15 1.28
CA GLY A 633 2.95 14.47 0.96
C GLY A 633 3.81 15.06 2.07
N ALA A 634 4.67 16.03 1.76
CA ALA A 634 5.51 16.67 2.76
C ALA A 634 4.76 17.75 3.56
N GLY A 635 5.19 18.01 4.79
CA GLY A 635 4.88 19.20 5.57
C GLY A 635 6.15 20.02 5.78
N ALA A 636 6.18 21.25 5.30
CA ALA A 636 7.37 22.10 5.26
C ALA A 636 7.13 23.50 5.85
N LEU A 637 8.08 24.05 6.60
CA LEU A 637 8.10 25.46 7.01
C LEU A 637 9.48 26.08 6.70
N SER A 638 9.54 27.19 5.98
CA SER A 638 10.80 27.78 5.47
C SER A 638 10.91 29.27 5.81
N ALA A 639 11.91 29.67 6.61
CA ALA A 639 12.10 31.06 7.04
C ALA A 639 13.46 31.61 6.55
N PHE A 640 13.45 32.65 5.72
CA PHE A 640 14.61 33.18 4.99
C PHE A 640 14.83 34.68 5.19
N GLU A 641 16.10 35.10 5.26
CA GLU A 641 16.54 36.52 5.17
C GLU A 641 15.87 37.49 6.17
N GLY A 642 15.56 37.01 7.38
CA GLY A 642 14.89 37.77 8.44
C GLY A 642 13.38 37.52 8.54
N GLY A 643 12.82 36.67 7.68
CA GLY A 643 11.42 36.25 7.72
C GLY A 643 11.10 35.36 8.92
N GLN A 644 9.86 35.44 9.38
CA GLN A 644 9.39 34.75 10.59
C GLN A 644 8.19 33.84 10.29
N ILE A 645 8.19 32.66 10.90
CA ILE A 645 7.05 31.73 10.97
C ILE A 645 6.76 31.53 12.45
N LEU A 646 5.52 31.80 12.87
CA LEU A 646 5.11 31.79 14.27
C LEU A 646 3.92 30.84 14.45
N ASP A 647 4.17 29.77 15.22
CA ASP A 647 3.24 28.73 15.64
C ASP A 647 2.45 28.05 14.51
N ALA A 648 2.92 28.16 13.25
CA ALA A 648 2.29 27.55 12.09
C ALA A 648 2.40 26.01 12.10
N ALA A 649 1.39 25.31 11.57
CA ALA A 649 1.35 23.85 11.55
C ALA A 649 1.15 23.32 10.13
N ALA A 650 2.23 22.87 9.49
CA ALA A 650 2.16 22.20 8.19
C ALA A 650 2.00 20.68 8.35
N ALA A 651 0.97 20.11 7.76
CA ALA A 651 0.71 18.68 7.71
C ALA A 651 0.54 18.22 6.26
N GLY A 652 1.49 17.44 5.76
CA GLY A 652 1.41 16.83 4.43
C GLY A 652 0.24 15.86 4.32
N GLY A 653 -0.34 15.76 3.13
CA GLY A 653 -1.49 14.91 2.87
C GLY A 653 -1.16 13.41 2.93
N ALA A 654 -2.13 12.59 3.35
CA ALA A 654 -1.97 11.14 3.30
C ALA A 654 -1.89 10.63 1.86
N GLY A 655 -1.05 9.63 1.59
CA GLY A 655 -1.04 8.89 0.33
C GLY A 655 -2.27 7.99 0.20
N GLY A 656 -2.78 7.87 -1.01
CA GLY A 656 -3.94 7.04 -1.33
C GLY A 656 -3.62 5.54 -1.31
N ALA A 657 -4.62 4.69 -1.08
CA ALA A 657 -4.44 3.24 -1.11
C ALA A 657 -4.38 2.67 -2.54
N GLY A 658 -3.56 1.65 -2.74
CA GLY A 658 -3.57 0.81 -3.93
C GLY A 658 -4.24 -0.54 -3.63
N VAL A 659 -5.20 -0.96 -4.46
CA VAL A 659 -5.98 -2.21 -4.26
C VAL A 659 -6.02 -3.04 -5.54
N ASP A 660 -5.89 -4.36 -5.46
CA ASP A 660 -6.07 -5.34 -6.54
C ASP A 660 -5.30 -5.03 -7.85
N GLY A 661 -4.04 -4.60 -7.73
CA GLY A 661 -3.17 -4.21 -8.84
C GLY A 661 -3.26 -2.73 -9.23
N GLY A 662 -4.03 -1.93 -8.49
CA GLY A 662 -4.09 -0.47 -8.61
C GLY A 662 -3.02 0.25 -7.79
N ILE A 663 -2.71 1.48 -8.21
CA ILE A 663 -1.73 2.40 -7.61
C ILE A 663 -2.47 3.55 -6.93
N GLY A 664 -2.16 3.81 -5.66
CA GLY A 664 -2.69 4.96 -4.92
C GLY A 664 -2.02 6.28 -5.32
N GLY A 665 -2.78 7.37 -5.26
CA GLY A 665 -2.29 8.71 -5.57
C GLY A 665 -1.39 9.29 -4.46
N GLU A 666 -0.46 10.15 -4.85
CA GLU A 666 0.45 10.84 -3.93
C GLU A 666 -0.31 11.83 -3.02
N GLY A 667 0.11 11.96 -1.77
CA GLY A 667 -0.37 13.02 -0.88
C GLY A 667 0.19 14.40 -1.25
N GLY A 668 -0.60 15.44 -1.01
CA GLY A 668 -0.25 16.83 -1.31
C GLY A 668 0.71 17.48 -0.32
N LEU A 669 1.51 18.43 -0.80
CA LEU A 669 2.43 19.25 0.00
C LEU A 669 1.65 20.25 0.88
N ALA A 670 2.04 20.41 2.14
CA ALA A 670 1.76 21.59 2.95
C ALA A 670 3.06 22.39 3.14
N ALA A 671 3.10 23.67 2.74
CA ALA A 671 4.31 24.49 2.81
C ALA A 671 4.04 25.92 3.30
N ALA A 672 4.77 26.40 4.32
CA ALA A 672 4.71 27.79 4.74
C ALA A 672 6.06 28.48 4.51
N ASP A 673 6.12 29.52 3.69
CA ASP A 673 7.37 30.20 3.30
C ASP A 673 7.34 31.67 3.75
N SER A 674 8.30 32.09 4.57
CA SER A 674 8.45 33.48 5.02
C SER A 674 9.82 34.03 4.63
N THR A 675 9.86 35.10 3.85
CA THR A 675 11.09 35.60 3.22
C THR A 675 11.28 37.10 3.39
N HIS A 676 12.54 37.53 3.59
CA HIS A 676 12.93 38.90 3.89
C HIS A 676 12.48 39.37 5.28
N ALA A 677 13.14 40.41 5.80
CA ALA A 677 12.84 41.02 7.09
C ALA A 677 11.38 41.47 7.23
N ASP A 678 10.89 41.43 8.47
CA ASP A 678 9.54 41.80 8.92
C ASP A 678 8.38 40.94 8.37
N SER A 679 8.63 40.08 7.37
CA SER A 679 7.66 39.10 6.84
C SER A 679 7.25 38.08 7.90
N GLN A 680 5.95 37.77 7.99
CA GLN A 680 5.37 36.92 9.04
C GLN A 680 4.34 35.93 8.50
N VAL A 681 4.35 34.69 9.02
CA VAL A 681 3.39 33.64 8.67
C VAL A 681 2.83 32.96 9.92
N PHE A 682 1.50 32.78 9.96
CA PHE A 682 0.75 32.18 11.07
C PHE A 682 -0.32 31.19 10.58
N GLY A 683 -0.51 30.07 11.29
CA GLY A 683 -1.70 29.20 11.13
C GLY A 683 -1.48 27.82 10.50
N ASP A 684 -2.57 27.18 10.08
CA ASP A 684 -2.64 25.74 9.76
C ASP A 684 -2.56 25.47 8.24
N LEU A 685 -1.85 24.41 7.85
CA LEU A 685 -1.75 23.96 6.46
C LEU A 685 -1.94 22.46 6.36
N ILE A 686 -2.90 22.00 5.57
CA ILE A 686 -3.19 20.57 5.37
C ILE A 686 -3.14 20.23 3.88
N GLY A 687 -2.09 19.50 3.46
CA GLY A 687 -1.99 18.98 2.11
C GLY A 687 -3.11 17.98 1.82
N GLY A 688 -3.62 17.97 0.58
CA GLY A 688 -4.72 17.10 0.21
C GLY A 688 -4.34 15.62 0.29
N ALA A 689 -5.26 14.75 0.70
CA ALA A 689 -5.02 13.31 0.62
C ALA A 689 -5.04 12.82 -0.84
N GLY A 690 -4.18 11.86 -1.19
CA GLY A 690 -4.20 11.19 -2.49
C GLY A 690 -5.37 10.21 -2.61
N GLY A 691 -5.88 10.04 -3.83
CA GLY A 691 -7.00 9.17 -4.13
C GLY A 691 -6.64 7.68 -4.18
N THR A 692 -7.62 6.81 -3.98
CA THR A 692 -7.41 5.34 -4.01
C THR A 692 -7.48 4.77 -5.43
N GLY A 693 -6.49 3.98 -5.85
CA GLY A 693 -6.53 3.25 -7.13
C GLY A 693 -6.86 1.77 -6.93
N THR A 694 -7.94 1.29 -7.55
CA THR A 694 -8.47 -0.07 -7.34
C THR A 694 -8.61 -0.85 -8.66
N GLY A 695 -7.95 -2.00 -8.76
CA GLY A 695 -7.90 -2.83 -9.97
C GLY A 695 -6.68 -2.52 -10.86
N VAL A 696 -6.27 -3.53 -11.62
CA VAL A 696 -5.06 -3.51 -12.46
C VAL A 696 -5.01 -2.28 -13.37
N GLY A 697 -3.98 -1.47 -13.20
CA GLY A 697 -3.71 -0.30 -14.04
C GLY A 697 -4.40 1.00 -13.60
N SER A 698 -5.28 0.96 -12.59
CA SER A 698 -5.87 2.19 -12.04
C SER A 698 -4.86 3.00 -11.24
N VAL A 699 -4.91 4.32 -11.38
CA VAL A 699 -4.02 5.26 -10.66
C VAL A 699 -4.85 6.33 -9.97
N GLY A 700 -4.83 6.37 -8.64
CA GLY A 700 -5.48 7.43 -7.87
C GLY A 700 -4.85 8.80 -8.15
N GLY A 701 -5.68 9.85 -8.17
CA GLY A 701 -5.22 11.22 -8.36
C GLY A 701 -4.42 11.74 -7.17
N SER A 702 -3.46 12.63 -7.40
CA SER A 702 -2.69 13.23 -6.31
C SER A 702 -3.51 14.25 -5.50
N GLY A 703 -3.21 14.37 -4.21
CA GLY A 703 -3.73 15.46 -3.39
C GLY A 703 -3.15 16.81 -3.78
N GLY A 704 -3.94 17.86 -3.61
CA GLY A 704 -3.55 19.24 -3.89
C GLY A 704 -2.64 19.85 -2.83
N LEU A 705 -1.98 20.95 -3.16
CA LEU A 705 -1.08 21.67 -2.26
C LEU A 705 -1.83 22.57 -1.25
N ALA A 706 -1.28 22.75 -0.05
CA ALA A 706 -1.66 23.80 0.89
C ALA A 706 -0.47 24.73 1.10
N ARG A 707 -0.64 26.05 1.02
CA ARG A 707 0.49 26.98 1.08
C ARG A 707 0.18 28.32 1.76
N LEU A 708 1.03 28.74 2.69
CA LEU A 708 1.07 30.12 3.22
C LEU A 708 2.37 30.79 2.77
N LEU A 709 2.35 32.05 2.34
CA LEU A 709 3.56 32.76 1.92
C LEU A 709 3.63 34.21 2.40
N ALA A 710 4.81 34.66 2.85
CA ALA A 710 5.11 36.05 3.16
C ALA A 710 6.39 36.53 2.46
N PHE A 711 6.31 37.69 1.79
CA PHE A 711 7.43 38.35 1.12
C PHE A 711 7.48 39.84 1.48
N HIS A 712 8.70 40.40 1.52
CA HIS A 712 9.00 41.84 1.61
C HIS A 712 8.25 42.60 2.73
N GLY A 713 8.08 42.01 3.91
CA GLY A 713 7.35 42.60 5.04
C GLY A 713 5.84 42.33 5.04
N GLY A 714 5.35 41.43 4.19
CA GLY A 714 3.97 40.96 4.19
C GLY A 714 3.65 40.03 5.36
N THR A 715 2.37 39.95 5.75
CA THR A 715 1.86 39.02 6.77
C THR A 715 0.80 38.10 6.17
N ALA A 716 0.96 36.78 6.32
CA ALA A 716 -0.02 35.78 5.87
C ALA A 716 -0.51 34.92 7.03
N GLU A 717 -1.80 34.96 7.32
CA GLU A 717 -2.45 34.26 8.45
C GLU A 717 -3.64 33.41 7.99
N GLY A 718 -3.81 32.23 8.58
CA GLY A 718 -5.07 31.48 8.52
C GLY A 718 -4.92 29.99 8.23
N ILE A 719 -5.74 29.47 7.32
CA ILE A 719 -5.86 28.03 7.03
C ILE A 719 -5.75 27.78 5.53
N ALA A 720 -4.72 27.06 5.11
CA ALA A 720 -4.64 26.51 3.75
C ALA A 720 -4.97 25.00 3.74
N THR A 721 -5.76 24.55 2.77
CA THR A 721 -6.09 23.12 2.61
C THR A 721 -6.05 22.72 1.14
N GLY A 722 -5.25 21.71 0.81
CA GLY A 722 -5.24 21.11 -0.52
C GLY A 722 -6.45 20.21 -0.71
N GLY A 723 -7.05 20.23 -1.90
CA GLY A 723 -8.15 19.34 -2.25
C GLY A 723 -7.70 17.87 -2.29
N VAL A 724 -8.59 16.94 -1.94
CA VAL A 724 -8.28 15.50 -2.05
C VAL A 724 -8.21 15.06 -3.51
N GLY A 725 -7.32 14.13 -3.83
CA GLY A 725 -7.24 13.51 -5.15
C GLY A 725 -8.37 12.49 -5.37
N GLY A 726 -8.82 12.38 -6.61
CA GLY A 726 -9.91 11.49 -7.01
C GLY A 726 -9.51 10.01 -6.97
N ALA A 727 -10.46 9.14 -6.62
CA ALA A 727 -10.28 7.69 -6.72
C ALA A 727 -10.20 7.22 -8.19
N ALA A 728 -9.78 5.98 -8.40
CA ALA A 728 -9.67 5.38 -9.72
C ALA A 728 -10.06 3.90 -9.73
N THR A 729 -10.86 3.45 -10.71
CA THR A 729 -11.22 2.04 -10.90
C THR A 729 -11.13 1.61 -12.38
N GLY A 730 -11.09 0.31 -12.66
CA GLY A 730 -11.20 -0.25 -14.02
C GLY A 730 -10.03 0.04 -14.97
N GLY A 731 -8.89 0.53 -14.46
CA GLY A 731 -7.79 1.07 -15.26
C GLY A 731 -7.82 2.59 -15.47
N GLY A 732 -8.83 3.29 -14.93
CA GLY A 732 -8.94 4.75 -14.99
C GLY A 732 -7.90 5.48 -14.14
N VAL A 733 -7.87 6.81 -14.27
CA VAL A 733 -6.96 7.72 -13.54
C VAL A 733 -7.77 8.79 -12.83
N GLY A 734 -7.59 8.95 -11.52
CA GLY A 734 -8.27 9.98 -10.75
C GLY A 734 -7.70 11.38 -11.04
N GLY A 735 -8.56 12.40 -11.07
CA GLY A 735 -8.12 13.78 -11.18
C GLY A 735 -7.39 14.24 -9.91
N SER A 736 -6.43 15.15 -10.01
CA SER A 736 -5.80 15.68 -8.78
C SER A 736 -6.72 16.67 -8.07
N GLY A 737 -6.53 16.82 -6.76
CA GLY A 737 -7.10 17.94 -6.03
C GLY A 737 -6.41 19.26 -6.39
N GLY A 738 -7.15 20.37 -6.29
CA GLY A 738 -6.63 21.72 -6.45
C GLY A 738 -5.90 22.23 -5.20
N GLY A 739 -5.19 23.35 -5.33
CA GLY A 739 -4.43 23.98 -4.25
C GLY A 739 -5.26 24.89 -3.34
N GLY A 740 -4.88 24.99 -2.07
CA GLY A 740 -5.27 26.06 -1.14
C GLY A 740 -4.09 26.98 -0.87
N GLY A 741 -4.25 28.30 -1.03
CA GLY A 741 -3.15 29.26 -0.84
C GLY A 741 -3.55 30.56 -0.12
N VAL A 742 -2.83 30.95 0.93
CA VAL A 742 -2.88 32.31 1.50
C VAL A 742 -1.52 32.97 1.28
N GLY A 743 -1.44 34.23 0.83
CA GLY A 743 -0.13 34.84 0.57
C GLY A 743 -0.11 36.36 0.55
N ALA A 744 0.92 36.95 1.15
CA ALA A 744 1.16 38.39 1.18
C ALA A 744 2.56 38.73 0.66
N ASP A 745 2.63 39.53 -0.40
CA ASP A 745 3.83 40.22 -0.84
C ASP A 745 3.65 41.71 -0.53
N MET A 746 4.23 42.17 0.59
CA MET A 746 3.78 43.36 1.35
C MET A 746 2.31 43.26 1.84
N GLY A 747 1.94 44.06 2.85
CA GLY A 747 0.58 44.11 3.39
C GLY A 747 0.14 42.84 4.13
N HIS A 748 -1.14 42.48 4.02
CA HIS A 748 -1.80 41.47 4.87
C HIS A 748 -2.73 40.54 4.07
N ALA A 749 -2.61 39.23 4.26
CA ALA A 749 -3.53 38.21 3.73
C ALA A 749 -4.04 37.31 4.87
N GLU A 750 -5.36 37.22 5.06
CA GLU A 750 -5.99 36.49 6.17
C GLU A 750 -7.11 35.56 5.71
N GLY A 751 -7.13 34.33 6.21
CA GLY A 751 -8.35 33.50 6.23
C GLY A 751 -8.18 32.09 5.66
N VAL A 752 -9.21 31.60 4.98
CA VAL A 752 -9.35 30.18 4.61
C VAL A 752 -9.24 29.98 3.10
N ALA A 753 -8.23 29.24 2.65
CA ALA A 753 -8.02 28.93 1.25
C ALA A 753 -8.01 27.40 1.04
N THR A 754 -9.02 26.88 0.34
CA THR A 754 -9.23 25.43 0.15
C THR A 754 -9.31 25.08 -1.32
N GLY A 755 -8.50 24.14 -1.78
CA GLY A 755 -8.60 23.60 -3.13
C GLY A 755 -9.74 22.58 -3.27
N GLY A 756 -10.33 22.50 -4.46
CA GLY A 756 -11.41 21.55 -4.77
C GLY A 756 -10.91 20.11 -4.87
N ALA A 757 -11.76 19.14 -4.56
CA ALA A 757 -11.44 17.72 -4.74
C ALA A 757 -11.33 17.34 -6.23
N GLY A 758 -10.42 16.43 -6.56
CA GLY A 758 -10.38 15.79 -7.87
C GLY A 758 -11.51 14.77 -8.04
N GLY A 759 -12.09 14.71 -9.24
CA GLY A 759 -13.12 13.74 -9.60
C GLY A 759 -12.53 12.34 -9.85
N VAL A 760 -13.36 11.30 -9.75
CA VAL A 760 -12.90 9.91 -9.89
C VAL A 760 -12.76 9.50 -11.36
N GLY A 761 -11.84 8.57 -11.65
CA GLY A 761 -11.65 7.99 -12.98
C GLY A 761 -12.07 6.52 -13.06
N PHE A 762 -12.69 6.13 -14.17
CA PHE A 762 -13.18 4.78 -14.45
C PHE A 762 -12.61 4.25 -15.78
N ASP A 763 -12.56 2.92 -15.94
CA ASP A 763 -12.42 2.19 -17.21
C ASP A 763 -11.41 2.74 -18.26
N GLY A 764 -10.26 3.25 -17.80
CA GLY A 764 -9.18 3.77 -18.64
C GLY A 764 -9.19 5.28 -18.88
N ARG A 765 -10.04 6.04 -18.20
CA ARG A 765 -10.33 7.47 -18.44
C ARG A 765 -10.02 8.35 -17.23
N PHE A 766 -9.96 9.65 -17.45
CA PHE A 766 -9.48 10.63 -16.47
C PHE A 766 -10.63 11.30 -15.71
N GLY A 767 -10.56 11.29 -14.38
CA GLY A 767 -11.33 12.20 -13.54
C GLY A 767 -10.84 13.65 -13.70
N GLY A 768 -11.76 14.59 -13.56
CA GLY A 768 -11.48 16.02 -13.68
C GLY A 768 -10.68 16.55 -12.49
N PHE A 769 -9.81 17.53 -12.75
CA PHE A 769 -8.99 18.17 -11.72
C PHE A 769 -9.85 19.12 -10.87
N GLY A 770 -9.59 19.20 -9.57
CA GLY A 770 -10.13 20.27 -8.72
C GLY A 770 -9.43 21.61 -8.99
N GLY A 771 -10.18 22.72 -8.90
CA GLY A 771 -9.64 24.08 -9.02
C GLY A 771 -9.02 24.59 -7.71
N ASP A 772 -8.17 25.61 -7.80
CA ASP A 772 -7.51 26.18 -6.60
C ASP A 772 -8.40 27.19 -5.86
N GLY A 773 -8.22 27.30 -4.54
CA GLY A 773 -8.71 28.41 -3.71
C GLY A 773 -7.55 29.27 -3.21
N ALA A 774 -7.61 30.59 -3.40
CA ALA A 774 -6.52 31.51 -3.02
C ALA A 774 -6.98 32.82 -2.35
N VAL A 775 -6.28 33.27 -1.31
CA VAL A 775 -6.42 34.60 -0.68
C VAL A 775 -5.08 35.32 -0.76
N VAL A 776 -4.97 36.40 -1.53
CA VAL A 776 -3.68 36.98 -1.94
C VAL A 776 -3.64 38.50 -1.78
N ALA A 777 -2.58 39.01 -1.16
CA ALA A 777 -2.25 40.43 -1.05
C ALA A 777 -0.93 40.69 -1.82
N GLN A 778 -0.90 41.67 -2.74
CA GLN A 778 0.26 41.95 -3.61
C GLN A 778 0.54 43.46 -3.74
N GLY A 779 1.55 43.97 -3.03
CA GLY A 779 2.08 45.32 -3.24
C GLY A 779 2.80 45.40 -4.60
N VAL A 780 2.70 46.55 -5.28
CA VAL A 780 3.28 46.77 -6.60
C VAL A 780 4.47 47.72 -6.53
N VAL A 781 4.51 48.60 -5.52
CA VAL A 781 5.64 49.49 -5.21
C VAL A 781 5.95 49.52 -3.71
N PRO A 782 7.20 49.83 -3.30
CA PRO A 782 7.56 49.95 -1.89
C PRO A 782 6.69 50.97 -1.15
N GLY A 783 6.04 50.52 -0.07
CA GLY A 783 5.09 51.32 0.71
C GLY A 783 3.62 51.03 0.40
N ASP A 784 3.32 50.13 -0.55
CA ASP A 784 1.97 49.56 -0.67
C ASP A 784 1.60 48.72 0.55
N ASN A 785 0.32 48.77 0.95
CA ASN A 785 -0.23 47.95 2.02
C ASN A 785 -1.58 47.34 1.57
N PRO A 786 -1.57 46.29 0.71
CA PRO A 786 -2.78 45.53 0.38
C PRO A 786 -3.35 44.81 1.62
N THR A 787 -4.65 44.56 1.62
CA THR A 787 -5.33 43.74 2.65
C THR A 787 -6.31 42.78 1.96
N ALA A 788 -6.02 41.48 1.94
CA ALA A 788 -6.93 40.43 1.46
C ALA A 788 -7.46 39.60 2.63
N THR A 789 -8.77 39.35 2.70
CA THR A 789 -9.41 38.69 3.85
C THR A 789 -10.54 37.74 3.43
N GLY A 790 -10.75 36.64 4.16
CA GLY A 790 -11.98 35.84 4.07
C GLY A 790 -11.79 34.39 3.63
N THR A 791 -12.49 33.95 2.59
CA THR A 791 -12.58 32.52 2.23
C THR A 791 -12.56 32.31 0.72
N ALA A 792 -11.68 31.44 0.23
CA ALA A 792 -11.61 31.04 -1.18
C ALA A 792 -11.63 29.51 -1.30
N ILE A 793 -12.68 28.95 -1.90
CA ILE A 793 -12.87 27.49 -2.04
C ILE A 793 -12.94 27.13 -3.53
N GLY A 794 -11.88 26.50 -4.06
CA GLY A 794 -11.85 26.00 -5.43
C GLY A 794 -12.91 24.92 -5.67
N GLY A 795 -13.41 24.84 -6.90
CA GLY A 795 -14.45 23.89 -7.28
C GLY A 795 -13.92 22.47 -7.40
N ASN A 796 -14.71 21.48 -6.98
CA ASN A 796 -14.41 20.07 -7.24
C ASN A 796 -14.40 19.78 -8.75
N GLY A 797 -13.52 18.89 -9.20
CA GLY A 797 -13.57 18.29 -10.53
C GLY A 797 -14.66 17.24 -10.64
N GLY A 798 -15.16 17.03 -11.86
CA GLY A 798 -16.17 16.02 -12.17
C GLY A 798 -15.58 14.63 -12.41
N ASN A 799 -16.40 13.59 -12.27
CA ASN A 799 -15.97 12.22 -12.52
C ASN A 799 -15.85 11.92 -14.03
N SER A 800 -15.07 10.91 -14.42
CA SER A 800 -15.22 10.33 -15.76
C SER A 800 -16.57 9.60 -15.90
N GLY A 801 -16.95 9.27 -17.13
CA GLY A 801 -18.06 8.36 -17.42
C GLY A 801 -17.68 6.90 -17.19
N ASP A 802 -18.68 6.06 -16.92
CA ASP A 802 -18.54 4.60 -16.80
C ASP A 802 -18.39 3.92 -18.18
N GLY A 803 -17.70 2.78 -18.23
CA GLY A 803 -17.53 1.97 -19.43
C GLY A 803 -16.26 2.29 -20.23
N GLY A 804 -15.66 1.28 -20.86
CA GLY A 804 -14.42 1.39 -21.66
C GLY A 804 -14.49 2.24 -22.94
N ALA A 805 -15.49 3.11 -23.06
CA ALA A 805 -15.56 4.20 -24.01
C ALA A 805 -15.69 5.59 -23.32
N GLY A 806 -16.18 5.67 -22.07
CA GLY A 806 -16.73 6.83 -21.37
C GLY A 806 -15.84 8.06 -21.25
N GLY A 807 -16.42 9.24 -21.08
CA GLY A 807 -15.74 10.54 -21.22
C GLY A 807 -14.92 10.96 -20.01
N ASP A 808 -13.99 11.89 -20.18
CA ASP A 808 -13.22 12.44 -19.06
C ASP A 808 -14.03 13.49 -18.27
N GLY A 809 -13.72 13.64 -16.99
CA GLY A 809 -14.41 14.57 -16.09
C GLY A 809 -14.03 16.03 -16.33
N GLY A 810 -14.99 16.93 -16.14
CA GLY A 810 -14.79 18.37 -16.25
C GLY A 810 -13.92 18.93 -15.12
N TYR A 811 -13.13 19.96 -15.42
CA TYR A 811 -12.30 20.67 -14.44
C TYR A 811 -13.17 21.47 -13.46
N GLY A 812 -12.78 21.56 -12.18
CA GLY A 812 -13.35 22.52 -11.25
C GLY A 812 -12.79 23.93 -11.47
N GLY A 813 -13.61 24.95 -11.28
CA GLY A 813 -13.22 26.36 -11.41
C GLY A 813 -12.40 26.87 -10.22
N TYR A 814 -11.65 27.94 -10.43
CA TYR A 814 -10.83 28.58 -9.42
C TYR A 814 -11.65 29.48 -8.48
N ALA A 815 -11.14 29.75 -7.28
CA ALA A 815 -11.64 30.77 -6.36
C ALA A 815 -10.50 31.67 -5.90
N ARG A 816 -10.66 33.00 -6.00
CA ARG A 816 -9.64 33.95 -5.53
C ARG A 816 -10.25 35.15 -4.81
N VAL A 817 -9.65 35.54 -3.69
CA VAL A 817 -9.75 36.88 -3.08
C VAL A 817 -8.40 37.56 -3.27
N ASP A 818 -8.37 38.75 -3.87
CA ASP A 818 -7.15 39.35 -4.42
C ASP A 818 -7.08 40.86 -4.13
N ALA A 819 -6.08 41.32 -3.39
CA ALA A 819 -5.84 42.73 -3.11
C ALA A 819 -4.49 43.17 -3.67
N SER A 820 -4.48 44.13 -4.60
CA SER A 820 -3.28 44.57 -5.32
C SER A 820 -3.02 46.07 -5.19
N GLY A 821 -1.77 46.44 -4.92
CA GLY A 821 -1.41 47.78 -4.43
C GLY A 821 -2.07 48.07 -3.06
N SER A 822 -2.18 49.35 -2.68
CA SER A 822 -2.81 49.78 -1.42
C SER A 822 -4.35 49.66 -1.41
N SER A 823 -4.87 48.44 -1.60
CA SER A 823 -6.28 48.10 -1.83
C SER A 823 -6.79 47.07 -0.80
N THR A 824 -8.12 46.92 -0.67
CA THR A 824 -8.73 45.95 0.27
C THR A 824 -9.68 44.97 -0.43
N ALA A 825 -9.46 43.67 -0.30
CA ALA A 825 -10.39 42.62 -0.76
C ALA A 825 -10.89 41.79 0.44
N SER A 826 -12.18 41.46 0.46
CA SER A 826 -12.81 40.73 1.55
C SER A 826 -13.95 39.82 1.08
N GLY A 827 -14.23 38.74 1.79
CA GLY A 827 -15.46 37.94 1.63
C GLY A 827 -15.25 36.50 1.17
N ALA A 828 -16.27 35.92 0.55
CA ALA A 828 -16.27 34.52 0.10
C ALA A 828 -16.18 34.40 -1.43
N ALA A 829 -15.26 33.58 -1.92
CA ALA A 829 -15.16 33.14 -3.30
C ALA A 829 -15.30 31.61 -3.38
N GLN A 830 -16.14 31.08 -4.28
CA GLN A 830 -16.30 29.64 -4.48
C GLN A 830 -16.32 29.26 -5.97
N GLY A 831 -15.35 28.47 -6.40
CA GLY A 831 -15.24 27.96 -7.77
C GLY A 831 -16.33 26.95 -8.09
N GLY A 832 -16.86 27.02 -9.31
CA GLY A 832 -17.90 26.11 -9.79
C GLY A 832 -17.39 24.67 -9.94
N HIS A 833 -18.27 23.70 -9.73
CA HIS A 833 -17.89 22.29 -9.88
C HIS A 833 -17.83 21.87 -11.35
N GLY A 834 -16.80 21.09 -11.70
CA GLY A 834 -16.74 20.36 -12.97
C GLY A 834 -17.80 19.25 -13.01
N ALA A 835 -18.34 18.99 -14.19
CA ALA A 835 -19.39 18.00 -14.39
C ALA A 835 -18.83 16.64 -14.81
N ALA A 836 -19.66 15.58 -14.67
CA ALA A 836 -19.28 14.24 -15.08
C ALA A 836 -19.21 14.09 -16.62
N GLY A 837 -18.28 13.25 -17.09
CA GLY A 837 -18.25 12.76 -18.47
C GLY A 837 -19.31 11.68 -18.73
N GLY A 838 -19.75 11.55 -19.99
CA GLY A 838 -20.80 10.60 -20.38
C GLY A 838 -20.25 9.22 -20.75
N SER A 839 -21.03 8.15 -20.58
CA SER A 839 -20.63 6.73 -20.81
C SER A 839 -20.04 6.41 -22.20
N ASP A 840 -20.28 7.28 -23.18
CA ASP A 840 -19.98 7.03 -24.60
C ASP A 840 -18.81 7.89 -25.12
N GLY A 841 -18.08 8.58 -24.23
CA GLY A 841 -16.70 9.02 -24.50
C GLY A 841 -16.38 10.50 -24.51
N TRP A 842 -17.37 11.33 -24.17
CA TRP A 842 -17.33 12.78 -24.34
C TRP A 842 -17.39 13.50 -22.99
N SER A 843 -16.62 14.58 -22.86
CA SER A 843 -16.23 15.13 -21.55
C SER A 843 -17.32 15.96 -20.87
N GLY A 844 -17.31 15.97 -19.55
CA GLY A 844 -18.11 16.90 -18.75
C GLY A 844 -17.61 18.33 -18.90
N GLY A 845 -18.52 19.31 -18.76
CA GLY A 845 -18.17 20.73 -18.79
C GLY A 845 -17.35 21.14 -17.57
N ALA A 846 -16.42 22.09 -17.74
CA ALA A 846 -15.69 22.67 -16.63
C ALA A 846 -16.57 23.60 -15.79
N GLY A 847 -16.31 23.72 -14.49
CA GLY A 847 -16.87 24.78 -13.65
C GLY A 847 -16.28 26.15 -13.99
N GLY A 848 -17.06 27.22 -13.75
CA GLY A 848 -16.61 28.60 -13.88
C GLY A 848 -15.88 29.10 -12.63
N ASP A 849 -15.12 30.17 -12.76
CA ASP A 849 -14.31 30.74 -11.69
C ASP A 849 -15.09 31.68 -10.75
N ALA A 850 -14.53 31.96 -9.57
CA ALA A 850 -14.97 32.99 -8.64
C ALA A 850 -13.82 33.95 -8.29
N GLU A 851 -14.01 35.26 -8.44
CA GLU A 851 -12.99 36.26 -8.10
C GLU A 851 -13.59 37.43 -7.30
N ILE A 852 -12.95 37.79 -6.19
CA ILE A 852 -13.13 39.08 -5.50
C ILE A 852 -11.81 39.83 -5.62
N LYS A 853 -11.78 40.97 -6.33
CA LYS A 853 -10.55 41.68 -6.69
C LYS A 853 -10.58 43.15 -6.33
N ALA A 854 -9.56 43.61 -5.61
CA ALA A 854 -9.32 45.02 -5.34
C ALA A 854 -7.97 45.46 -5.93
N ALA A 855 -7.93 46.61 -6.60
CA ALA A 855 -6.74 47.11 -7.28
C ALA A 855 -6.62 48.63 -7.18
N ASN A 856 -5.37 49.13 -7.23
CA ASN A 856 -5.02 50.55 -7.37
C ASN A 856 -5.71 51.53 -6.37
N GLY A 857 -5.99 51.07 -5.14
CA GLY A 857 -6.69 51.84 -4.10
C GLY A 857 -8.19 51.55 -3.97
N GLY A 858 -8.67 50.46 -4.56
CA GLY A 858 -10.06 50.01 -4.48
C GLY A 858 -10.38 49.14 -3.25
N SER A 859 -11.67 48.85 -3.07
CA SER A 859 -12.23 48.04 -1.98
C SER A 859 -13.29 47.07 -2.51
N ALA A 860 -13.07 45.77 -2.46
CA ALA A 860 -13.99 44.74 -2.95
C ALA A 860 -14.46 43.82 -1.81
N THR A 861 -15.77 43.59 -1.67
CA THR A 861 -16.37 42.87 -0.53
C THR A 861 -17.45 41.88 -1.00
N GLY A 862 -17.15 40.58 -0.94
CA GLY A 862 -18.16 39.53 -1.11
C GLY A 862 -19.05 39.39 0.11
N THR A 863 -20.36 39.56 -0.07
CA THR A 863 -21.40 39.40 0.97
C THR A 863 -22.42 38.34 0.57
N GLY A 864 -23.08 37.72 1.55
CA GLY A 864 -24.00 36.60 1.30
C GLY A 864 -23.24 35.36 0.78
N THR A 865 -23.46 34.99 -0.49
CA THR A 865 -22.66 33.96 -1.18
C THR A 865 -21.30 34.48 -1.68
N GLY A 866 -21.12 35.81 -1.74
CA GLY A 866 -19.94 36.42 -2.35
C GLY A 866 -19.85 36.12 -3.84
N ALA A 867 -18.64 35.86 -4.35
CA ALA A 867 -18.45 35.42 -5.73
C ALA A 867 -18.58 33.89 -5.82
N THR A 868 -19.46 33.37 -6.68
CA THR A 868 -19.54 31.93 -6.94
C THR A 868 -19.51 31.63 -8.44
N GLY A 869 -18.62 30.75 -8.88
CA GLY A 869 -18.65 30.23 -10.24
C GLY A 869 -19.79 29.23 -10.43
N GLY A 870 -20.40 29.23 -11.61
CA GLY A 870 -21.42 28.23 -11.95
C GLY A 870 -20.79 26.85 -12.21
N SER A 871 -21.50 25.77 -11.93
CA SER A 871 -21.01 24.42 -12.30
C SER A 871 -21.02 24.21 -13.81
N GLY A 872 -20.20 23.29 -14.31
CA GLY A 872 -20.34 22.76 -15.66
C GLY A 872 -21.66 21.99 -15.82
N GLY A 873 -22.06 21.76 -17.07
CA GLY A 873 -23.13 20.84 -17.46
C GLY A 873 -22.58 19.45 -17.79
N VAL A 874 -23.43 18.43 -17.69
CA VAL A 874 -23.05 17.02 -17.92
C VAL A 874 -22.95 16.66 -19.41
N GLY A 875 -22.08 15.69 -19.73
CA GLY A 875 -22.12 14.95 -20.99
C GLY A 875 -22.85 13.61 -20.81
N GLU A 876 -23.73 13.23 -21.74
CA GLU A 876 -24.51 11.99 -21.70
C GLU A 876 -24.63 11.40 -23.13
N ASP A 877 -24.78 10.08 -23.29
CA ASP A 877 -25.06 9.38 -24.58
C ASP A 877 -24.16 9.78 -25.79
N GLY A 878 -22.96 10.32 -25.51
CA GLY A 878 -21.99 10.78 -26.52
C GLY A 878 -21.95 12.30 -26.74
N GLY A 879 -22.61 13.08 -25.90
CA GLY A 879 -22.53 14.54 -25.88
C GLY A 879 -21.52 15.09 -24.87
N THR A 880 -21.08 16.32 -25.11
CA THR A 880 -20.12 17.08 -24.29
C THR A 880 -20.86 18.11 -23.44
N GLY A 881 -20.46 18.27 -22.19
CA GLY A 881 -21.02 19.28 -21.29
C GLY A 881 -20.56 20.72 -21.60
N GLY A 882 -21.44 21.71 -21.38
CA GLY A 882 -21.10 23.13 -21.45
C GLY A 882 -20.40 23.64 -20.19
N ASN A 883 -19.51 24.62 -20.32
CA ASN A 883 -18.78 25.17 -19.16
C ASN A 883 -19.65 26.07 -18.28
N GLY A 884 -19.38 26.13 -16.99
CA GLY A 884 -19.97 27.10 -16.07
C GLY A 884 -19.45 28.53 -16.30
N GLY A 885 -20.25 29.51 -15.89
CA GLY A 885 -19.93 30.93 -15.99
C GLY A 885 -19.18 31.46 -14.76
N VAL A 886 -18.40 32.53 -14.95
CA VAL A 886 -17.60 33.18 -13.90
C VAL A 886 -18.47 34.06 -12.99
N GLY A 887 -18.21 34.04 -11.68
CA GLY A 887 -18.68 35.04 -10.71
C GLY A 887 -17.55 36.01 -10.32
N SER A 888 -17.76 37.33 -10.40
CA SER A 888 -16.71 38.33 -10.19
C SER A 888 -17.20 39.55 -9.40
N ILE A 889 -16.40 40.05 -8.45
CA ILE A 889 -16.64 41.29 -7.70
C ILE A 889 -15.33 42.09 -7.72
N THR A 890 -15.27 43.14 -8.53
CA THR A 890 -14.02 43.87 -8.79
C THR A 890 -14.14 45.36 -8.49
N ALA A 891 -13.17 45.92 -7.76
CA ALA A 891 -13.03 47.35 -7.51
C ALA A 891 -11.61 47.82 -7.86
N ASP A 892 -11.47 48.68 -8.87
CA ASP A 892 -10.17 49.12 -9.40
C ASP A 892 -10.07 50.65 -9.43
N GLY A 893 -8.98 51.18 -8.89
CA GLY A 893 -8.72 52.61 -8.75
C GLY A 893 -9.09 53.18 -7.37
N ALA A 894 -8.49 54.32 -7.04
CA ALA A 894 -8.59 54.93 -5.72
C ALA A 894 -10.03 55.29 -5.34
N ASN A 895 -10.45 54.84 -4.16
CA ASN A 895 -11.81 54.96 -3.61
C ASN A 895 -12.90 54.18 -4.38
N SER A 896 -12.55 53.31 -5.34
CA SER A 896 -13.53 52.42 -5.96
C SER A 896 -14.03 51.39 -4.93
N VAL A 897 -15.32 51.13 -4.85
CA VAL A 897 -15.94 50.19 -3.90
C VAL A 897 -16.86 49.22 -4.63
N ALA A 898 -16.76 47.91 -4.42
CA ALA A 898 -17.69 46.92 -4.96
C ALA A 898 -18.09 45.92 -3.87
N SER A 899 -19.37 45.87 -3.49
CA SER A 899 -19.89 45.09 -2.37
C SER A 899 -21.10 44.25 -2.78
N GLY A 900 -21.13 42.94 -2.52
CA GLY A 900 -22.29 42.13 -2.90
C GLY A 900 -22.05 40.67 -3.22
N GLY A 901 -22.90 40.10 -4.08
CA GLY A 901 -22.80 38.73 -4.57
C GLY A 901 -22.70 38.67 -6.10
N ALA A 902 -21.97 37.68 -6.63
CA ALA A 902 -21.81 37.48 -8.07
C ALA A 902 -21.80 35.99 -8.41
N ASN A 903 -22.96 35.47 -8.82
CA ASN A 903 -23.20 34.04 -8.99
C ASN A 903 -23.25 33.66 -10.48
N GLY A 904 -22.16 33.12 -11.02
CA GLY A 904 -22.05 32.67 -12.41
C GLY A 904 -23.07 31.58 -12.77
N GLY A 905 -23.52 31.58 -14.03
CA GLY A 905 -24.53 30.67 -14.53
C GLY A 905 -24.02 29.24 -14.70
N ILE A 906 -24.89 28.24 -14.49
CA ILE A 906 -24.56 26.82 -14.70
C ILE A 906 -24.46 26.50 -16.20
N GLY A 907 -23.52 25.66 -16.61
CA GLY A 907 -23.40 25.16 -17.98
C GLY A 907 -24.52 24.17 -18.36
N GLY A 908 -24.94 24.18 -19.62
CA GLY A 908 -25.95 23.27 -20.14
C GLY A 908 -25.41 21.86 -20.41
N SER A 909 -26.28 20.86 -20.38
CA SER A 909 -25.89 19.48 -20.71
C SER A 909 -25.78 19.24 -22.22
N GLY A 910 -24.98 18.24 -22.62
CA GLY A 910 -24.97 17.71 -23.99
C GLY A 910 -25.27 16.22 -23.99
N THR A 911 -26.36 15.82 -24.63
CA THR A 911 -26.88 14.45 -24.63
C THR A 911 -26.95 13.88 -26.06
N GLY A 912 -26.37 12.71 -26.30
CA GLY A 912 -26.31 12.09 -27.62
C GLY A 912 -25.06 12.49 -28.44
N VAL A 913 -24.57 11.55 -29.26
CA VAL A 913 -23.33 11.65 -30.05
C VAL A 913 -23.15 13.01 -30.75
N GLY A 914 -22.09 13.72 -30.37
CA GLY A 914 -21.68 15.00 -30.97
C GLY A 914 -22.45 16.23 -30.48
N SER A 915 -23.40 16.08 -29.55
CA SER A 915 -24.06 17.20 -28.90
C SER A 915 -23.08 17.98 -28.01
N VAL A 916 -23.22 19.30 -27.87
CA VAL A 916 -22.36 20.12 -27.01
C VAL A 916 -23.19 21.12 -26.22
N GLY A 917 -23.26 20.99 -24.89
CA GLY A 917 -24.00 21.92 -24.03
C GLY A 917 -23.47 23.36 -24.11
N GLY A 918 -24.37 24.33 -23.97
CA GLY A 918 -24.01 25.76 -23.99
C GLY A 918 -23.35 26.21 -22.69
N SER A 919 -22.47 27.22 -22.75
CA SER A 919 -21.81 27.73 -21.54
C SER A 919 -22.75 28.56 -20.66
N GLY A 920 -22.57 28.53 -19.34
CA GLY A 920 -23.20 29.46 -18.43
C GLY A 920 -22.68 30.89 -18.58
N GLY A 921 -23.56 31.86 -18.41
CA GLY A 921 -23.24 33.28 -18.47
C GLY A 921 -22.52 33.79 -17.23
N TRP A 922 -21.85 34.94 -17.33
CA TRP A 922 -21.09 35.51 -16.22
C TRP A 922 -21.97 36.29 -15.24
N ALA A 923 -21.51 36.45 -14.01
CA ALA A 923 -22.03 37.41 -13.03
C ALA A 923 -20.90 38.35 -12.62
N ARG A 924 -21.14 39.67 -12.65
CA ARG A 924 -20.08 40.65 -12.33
C ARG A 924 -20.57 41.91 -11.61
N LEU A 925 -19.98 42.21 -10.46
CA LEU A 925 -19.96 43.54 -9.85
C LEU A 925 -18.64 44.25 -10.23
N LEU A 926 -18.68 45.52 -10.64
CA LEU A 926 -17.51 46.20 -11.20
C LEU A 926 -17.46 47.72 -10.92
N ALA A 927 -16.56 48.16 -10.05
CA ALA A 927 -16.36 49.56 -9.69
C ALA A 927 -15.03 50.12 -10.22
N PHE A 928 -15.07 51.30 -10.85
CA PHE A 928 -13.92 52.01 -11.41
C PHE A 928 -13.84 53.48 -10.99
N ASN A 929 -12.62 54.01 -10.94
CA ASN A 929 -12.30 55.45 -10.81
C ASN A 929 -13.00 56.18 -9.64
N GLY A 930 -13.21 55.51 -8.50
CA GLY A 930 -13.96 56.06 -7.37
C GLY A 930 -15.47 55.82 -7.42
N GLY A 931 -15.93 54.93 -8.31
CA GLY A 931 -17.30 54.42 -8.31
C GLY A 931 -17.58 53.46 -7.15
N THR A 932 -18.84 53.32 -6.77
CA THR A 932 -19.37 52.42 -5.75
C THR A 932 -20.39 51.50 -6.40
N VAL A 933 -20.28 50.20 -6.18
CA VAL A 933 -21.24 49.17 -6.61
C VAL A 933 -21.72 48.40 -5.40
N GLU A 934 -23.04 48.27 -5.24
CA GLU A 934 -23.68 47.38 -4.28
C GLU A 934 -24.71 46.47 -4.98
N GLY A 935 -24.86 45.20 -4.57
CA GLY A 935 -25.99 44.35 -5.01
C GLY A 935 -25.66 42.90 -5.38
N ILE A 936 -26.42 42.31 -6.31
CA ILE A 936 -26.27 40.90 -6.71
C ILE A 936 -26.27 40.75 -8.24
N ALA A 937 -25.21 40.16 -8.80
CA ALA A 937 -25.21 39.69 -10.19
C ALA A 937 -25.44 38.17 -10.27
N THR A 938 -26.19 37.72 -11.27
CA THR A 938 -26.43 36.29 -11.56
C THR A 938 -26.33 36.00 -13.05
N GLY A 939 -25.50 35.03 -13.43
CA GLY A 939 -25.34 34.60 -14.81
C GLY A 939 -26.46 33.66 -15.26
N GLY A 940 -26.82 33.73 -16.54
CA GLY A 940 -27.82 32.87 -17.16
C GLY A 940 -27.34 31.43 -17.34
N VAL A 941 -28.25 30.46 -17.25
CA VAL A 941 -27.92 29.04 -17.45
C VAL A 941 -27.59 28.77 -18.93
N GLY A 942 -26.60 27.94 -19.22
CA GLY A 942 -26.32 27.45 -20.57
C GLY A 942 -27.43 26.51 -21.06
N GLY A 943 -27.74 26.58 -22.35
CA GLY A 943 -28.76 25.73 -22.96
C GLY A 943 -28.31 24.28 -23.12
N ALA A 944 -29.25 23.34 -23.04
CA ALA A 944 -28.97 21.92 -23.30
C ALA A 944 -28.71 21.65 -24.80
N ALA A 945 -28.17 20.48 -25.14
CA ALA A 945 -27.94 20.04 -26.51
C ALA A 945 -28.32 18.58 -26.72
N THR A 946 -29.07 18.27 -27.78
CA THR A 946 -29.46 16.90 -28.17
C THR A 946 -29.11 16.60 -29.64
N GLY A 947 -29.01 15.31 -30.00
CA GLY A 947 -28.98 14.88 -31.40
C GLY A 947 -27.86 15.48 -32.27
N GLY A 948 -26.69 15.77 -31.69
CA GLY A 948 -25.57 16.43 -32.39
C GLY A 948 -25.65 17.96 -32.42
N GLY A 949 -26.60 18.57 -31.70
CA GLY A 949 -26.76 20.02 -31.63
C GLY A 949 -25.77 20.72 -30.69
N THR A 950 -25.90 22.03 -30.54
CA THR A 950 -25.10 22.82 -29.59
C THR A 950 -25.98 23.76 -28.78
N GLY A 951 -25.86 23.76 -27.47
CA GLY A 951 -26.63 24.66 -26.62
C GLY A 951 -26.17 26.11 -26.82
N GLY A 952 -27.10 27.04 -26.84
CA GLY A 952 -26.76 28.46 -26.75
C GLY A 952 -26.20 28.78 -25.37
N SER A 953 -25.21 29.67 -25.26
CA SER A 953 -24.71 30.10 -23.95
C SER A 953 -25.73 30.98 -23.24
N GLY A 954 -25.74 30.96 -21.90
CA GLY A 954 -26.50 31.89 -21.07
C GLY A 954 -25.89 33.29 -21.07
N GLY A 955 -26.73 34.32 -20.86
CA GLY A 955 -26.31 35.72 -20.86
C GLY A 955 -25.74 36.19 -19.52
N ALA A 956 -25.12 37.36 -19.51
CA ALA A 956 -24.43 37.90 -18.34
C ALA A 956 -25.36 38.66 -17.38
N GLY A 957 -25.21 38.41 -16.08
CA GLY A 957 -25.66 39.30 -15.01
C GLY A 957 -24.59 40.34 -14.69
N GLY A 958 -24.94 41.61 -14.52
CA GLY A 958 -23.95 42.64 -14.19
C GLY A 958 -24.46 43.82 -13.38
N ILE A 959 -23.60 44.36 -12.52
CA ILE A 959 -23.74 45.67 -11.88
C ILE A 959 -22.41 46.41 -12.03
N GLY A 960 -22.43 47.67 -12.48
CA GLY A 960 -21.20 48.44 -12.69
C GLY A 960 -21.31 49.91 -12.30
N ALA A 961 -20.21 50.51 -11.86
CA ALA A 961 -20.11 51.94 -11.62
C ALA A 961 -18.74 52.50 -12.04
N ASP A 962 -18.77 53.59 -12.81
CA ASP A 962 -17.58 54.40 -13.13
C ASP A 962 -17.87 55.84 -12.69
N MET A 963 -17.13 56.34 -11.68
CA MET A 963 -17.37 57.64 -11.03
C MET A 963 -18.83 57.87 -10.57
N GLY A 964 -19.35 57.02 -9.68
CA GLY A 964 -20.65 57.20 -9.00
C GLY A 964 -21.18 55.94 -8.32
N HIS A 965 -22.46 55.90 -7.90
CA HIS A 965 -23.04 54.79 -7.15
C HIS A 965 -23.98 53.93 -8.00
N ALA A 966 -23.86 52.59 -7.95
CA ALA A 966 -24.81 51.65 -8.52
C ALA A 966 -25.26 50.58 -7.54
N GLU A 967 -26.56 50.53 -7.29
CA GLU A 967 -27.23 49.54 -6.45
C GLU A 967 -28.21 48.72 -7.29
N GLY A 968 -28.22 47.39 -7.14
CA GLY A 968 -29.20 46.61 -7.89
C GLY A 968 -29.12 45.10 -7.89
N VAL A 969 -29.78 44.51 -8.89
CA VAL A 969 -29.68 43.10 -9.25
C VAL A 969 -29.61 42.96 -10.77
N GLY A 970 -28.48 42.46 -11.28
CA GLY A 970 -28.28 42.11 -12.69
C GLY A 970 -28.46 40.61 -12.91
N THR A 971 -29.34 40.18 -13.81
CA THR A 971 -29.58 38.73 -14.03
C THR A 971 -29.68 38.38 -15.51
N GLY A 972 -28.61 37.87 -16.11
CA GLY A 972 -28.69 37.29 -17.46
C GLY A 972 -29.53 36.01 -17.46
N GLY A 973 -30.08 35.62 -18.62
CA GLY A 973 -30.98 34.46 -18.69
C GLY A 973 -30.52 33.33 -19.58
N ALA A 974 -31.37 32.31 -19.68
CA ALA A 974 -30.99 31.01 -20.18
C ALA A 974 -30.69 31.01 -21.68
N GLY A 975 -29.61 30.32 -22.05
CA GLY A 975 -29.32 29.93 -23.42
C GLY A 975 -30.19 28.76 -23.89
N GLY A 976 -30.16 28.53 -25.18
CA GLY A 976 -31.14 27.74 -25.90
C GLY A 976 -30.83 26.27 -26.09
N ALA A 977 -31.87 25.45 -26.22
CA ALA A 977 -31.74 24.05 -26.58
C ALA A 977 -31.25 23.89 -28.04
N GLY A 978 -30.02 23.39 -28.22
CA GLY A 978 -29.58 22.84 -29.50
C GLY A 978 -30.19 21.46 -29.72
N ALA A 979 -30.68 21.15 -30.91
CA ALA A 979 -31.18 19.82 -31.24
C ALA A 979 -30.96 19.47 -32.72
N ASP A 980 -30.83 18.18 -33.03
CA ASP A 980 -30.74 17.62 -34.38
C ASP A 980 -29.68 18.31 -35.27
N GLY A 981 -28.46 18.45 -34.76
CA GLY A 981 -27.33 19.08 -35.45
C GLY A 981 -27.28 20.61 -35.41
N ARG A 982 -28.11 21.28 -34.60
CA ARG A 982 -28.35 22.75 -34.66
C ARG A 982 -28.01 23.46 -33.36
N VAL A 983 -27.71 24.76 -33.46
CA VAL A 983 -27.31 25.62 -32.33
C VAL A 983 -28.51 26.35 -31.74
N GLY A 984 -28.70 26.27 -30.43
CA GLY A 984 -29.72 27.01 -29.69
C GLY A 984 -29.39 28.51 -29.57
N GLY A 985 -30.42 29.34 -29.46
CA GLY A 985 -30.27 30.80 -29.30
C GLY A 985 -29.54 31.21 -28.01
N PHE A 986 -28.76 32.30 -28.03
CA PHE A 986 -28.03 32.80 -26.86
C PHE A 986 -28.93 33.54 -25.88
N GLY A 987 -28.74 33.23 -24.59
CA GLY A 987 -29.25 34.01 -23.48
C GLY A 987 -28.77 35.46 -23.56
N GLY A 988 -29.71 36.39 -23.50
CA GLY A 988 -29.48 37.82 -23.33
C GLY A 988 -29.10 38.21 -21.90
N ASP A 989 -28.58 39.44 -21.76
CA ASP A 989 -27.95 39.94 -20.55
C ASP A 989 -28.91 40.73 -19.65
N GLY A 990 -28.65 40.69 -18.34
CA GLY A 990 -29.33 41.46 -17.30
C GLY A 990 -28.33 42.32 -16.53
N VAL A 991 -28.24 43.62 -16.85
CA VAL A 991 -27.23 44.54 -16.29
C VAL A 991 -27.89 45.61 -15.39
N VAL A 992 -27.09 46.40 -14.68
CA VAL A 992 -27.41 47.65 -13.95
C VAL A 992 -26.12 48.50 -14.02
N VAL A 993 -26.14 49.80 -14.37
CA VAL A 993 -24.88 50.55 -14.60
C VAL A 993 -24.95 52.04 -14.24
N ALA A 994 -24.13 52.51 -13.29
CA ALA A 994 -23.85 53.94 -13.08
C ALA A 994 -22.65 54.43 -13.89
N GLN A 995 -22.74 55.67 -14.40
CA GLN A 995 -21.60 56.37 -15.03
C GLN A 995 -21.70 57.88 -14.75
N GLY A 996 -20.62 58.45 -14.19
CA GLY A 996 -20.41 59.90 -14.05
C GLY A 996 -19.65 60.49 -15.24
N ALA A 997 -19.76 61.81 -15.46
CA ALA A 997 -19.15 62.49 -16.59
C ALA A 997 -17.93 63.34 -16.20
N VAL A 998 -17.86 63.85 -14.96
CA VAL A 998 -16.72 64.59 -14.42
C VAL A 998 -16.42 64.23 -12.96
N PRO A 999 -15.16 64.38 -12.49
CA PRO A 999 -14.82 64.20 -11.08
C PRO A 999 -15.63 65.12 -10.15
N GLY A 1000 -16.52 64.53 -9.37
CA GLY A 1000 -17.46 65.24 -8.50
C GLY A 1000 -18.94 65.01 -8.83
N ASP A 1001 -19.26 64.34 -9.95
CA ASP A 1001 -20.60 63.78 -10.18
C ASP A 1001 -20.90 62.66 -9.17
N ASN A 1002 -22.18 62.44 -8.86
CA ASN A 1002 -22.63 61.34 -8.01
C ASN A 1002 -23.85 60.62 -8.61
N PRO A 1003 -23.66 59.76 -9.63
CA PRO A 1003 -24.67 58.80 -10.06
C PRO A 1003 -25.33 58.02 -8.91
N ILE A 1004 -26.61 57.65 -9.06
CA ILE A 1004 -27.33 56.72 -8.18
C ILE A 1004 -28.15 55.73 -9.02
N ALA A 1005 -27.46 54.79 -9.65
CA ALA A 1005 -28.09 53.67 -10.33
C ALA A 1005 -28.87 52.82 -9.31
N ALA A 1006 -30.11 52.43 -9.63
CA ALA A 1006 -31.02 51.83 -8.64
C ALA A 1006 -32.02 50.87 -9.30
N GLY A 1007 -31.58 49.62 -9.56
CA GLY A 1007 -32.31 48.77 -10.50
C GLY A 1007 -32.22 47.24 -10.37
N THR A 1008 -33.32 46.55 -10.68
CA THR A 1008 -33.42 45.10 -10.84
C THR A 1008 -33.72 44.74 -12.31
N ALA A 1009 -32.83 44.03 -13.03
CA ALA A 1009 -33.19 43.35 -14.29
C ALA A 1009 -32.12 42.45 -14.92
N THR A 1010 -32.47 41.61 -15.89
CA THR A 1010 -33.46 40.51 -15.95
C THR A 1010 -33.06 39.67 -17.19
N GLY A 1011 -33.64 38.46 -17.35
CA GLY A 1011 -33.11 37.29 -18.06
C GLY A 1011 -32.64 37.40 -19.53
N GLY A 1012 -32.98 36.40 -20.36
CA GLY A 1012 -32.21 36.10 -21.59
C GLY A 1012 -33.06 35.84 -22.82
N ASN A 1013 -32.67 36.40 -23.98
CA ASN A 1013 -33.10 35.97 -25.32
C ASN A 1013 -33.12 34.45 -25.38
N GLY A 1014 -34.26 33.86 -25.72
CA GLY A 1014 -34.42 32.43 -25.51
C GLY A 1014 -34.00 31.60 -26.72
N GLY A 1015 -33.84 30.31 -26.47
CA GLY A 1015 -33.36 29.38 -27.48
C GLY A 1015 -34.27 29.22 -28.69
N ASN A 1016 -33.79 29.57 -29.88
CA ASN A 1016 -34.22 28.89 -31.10
C ASN A 1016 -34.23 27.37 -30.86
N SER A 1017 -35.25 26.67 -31.31
CA SER A 1017 -35.27 25.20 -31.25
C SER A 1017 -34.39 24.58 -32.34
N GLY A 1018 -34.08 23.29 -32.17
CA GLY A 1018 -33.80 22.44 -33.32
C GLY A 1018 -35.04 22.19 -34.19
N ALA A 1019 -34.91 21.27 -35.15
CA ALA A 1019 -35.98 20.92 -36.08
C ALA A 1019 -35.92 19.44 -36.43
N GLY A 1020 -36.99 18.72 -36.11
CA GLY A 1020 -37.18 17.29 -36.35
C GLY A 1020 -38.36 17.07 -37.30
N GLY A 1021 -39.10 15.96 -37.12
CA GLY A 1021 -40.27 15.63 -37.96
C GLY A 1021 -41.35 16.72 -37.93
N ASP A 1022 -41.60 17.27 -36.74
CA ASP A 1022 -42.27 18.55 -36.50
C ASP A 1022 -41.21 19.58 -36.06
N GLY A 1023 -41.45 20.86 -36.34
CA GLY A 1023 -40.60 21.95 -35.88
C GLY A 1023 -40.75 22.22 -34.37
N GLY A 1024 -39.66 22.49 -33.66
CA GLY A 1024 -39.71 22.92 -32.25
C GLY A 1024 -40.02 24.41 -32.09
N ASP A 1025 -40.14 24.89 -30.86
CA ASP A 1025 -40.50 26.29 -30.58
C ASP A 1025 -39.29 27.19 -30.24
N GLY A 1026 -39.34 28.44 -30.68
CA GLY A 1026 -38.41 29.48 -30.30
C GLY A 1026 -38.59 29.95 -28.84
N GLY A 1027 -37.50 30.30 -28.18
CA GLY A 1027 -37.49 30.62 -26.75
C GLY A 1027 -37.65 32.11 -26.43
N ASN A 1028 -38.42 32.44 -25.40
CA ASN A 1028 -38.78 33.82 -25.00
C ASN A 1028 -37.59 34.61 -24.40
N GLY A 1029 -37.59 35.96 -24.48
CA GLY A 1029 -36.34 36.74 -24.36
C GLY A 1029 -36.08 37.74 -23.21
N GLY A 1030 -34.90 38.41 -23.24
CA GLY A 1030 -34.16 38.91 -22.06
C GLY A 1030 -33.42 40.25 -22.07
N ALA A 1031 -32.87 40.70 -20.92
CA ALA A 1031 -33.48 41.86 -20.27
C ALA A 1031 -32.67 42.90 -19.44
N ALA A 1032 -31.66 43.56 -20.02
CA ALA A 1032 -30.74 44.46 -19.30
C ALA A 1032 -31.31 45.77 -18.69
N ARG A 1033 -31.14 46.02 -17.37
CA ARG A 1033 -31.18 47.38 -16.77
C ARG A 1033 -29.85 48.09 -17.05
N VAL A 1034 -29.83 49.40 -16.86
CA VAL A 1034 -28.77 50.36 -17.18
C VAL A 1034 -29.23 51.66 -16.55
N ASP A 1035 -28.35 52.33 -15.81
CA ASP A 1035 -28.78 53.24 -14.78
C ASP A 1035 -27.83 54.50 -14.66
N ALA A 1036 -27.46 55.16 -15.76
CA ALA A 1036 -26.38 56.19 -15.78
C ALA A 1036 -26.78 57.67 -15.55
N ILE A 1037 -26.09 58.39 -14.64
CA ILE A 1037 -26.58 59.63 -14.00
C ILE A 1037 -25.46 60.66 -13.75
N GLY A 1038 -25.44 61.79 -14.45
CA GLY A 1038 -24.55 62.92 -14.10
C GLY A 1038 -25.16 63.85 -13.05
N SER A 1039 -25.52 65.06 -13.48
CA SER A 1039 -26.34 66.02 -12.72
C SER A 1039 -27.83 65.61 -12.64
N GLY A 1040 -28.10 64.40 -12.15
CA GLY A 1040 -29.43 63.91 -11.80
C GLY A 1040 -29.39 63.05 -10.54
N SER A 1041 -30.01 61.88 -10.39
CA SER A 1041 -31.14 61.21 -11.07
C SER A 1041 -31.34 59.84 -10.38
N ALA A 1042 -32.42 59.12 -10.69
CA ALA A 1042 -32.57 57.69 -10.56
C ALA A 1042 -32.99 57.17 -11.93
N THR A 1043 -32.28 56.16 -12.42
CA THR A 1043 -32.33 55.61 -13.78
C THR A 1043 -32.79 54.13 -13.77
N GLY A 1044 -32.80 53.41 -14.91
CA GLY A 1044 -32.98 51.94 -14.94
C GLY A 1044 -33.68 51.31 -16.15
N THR A 1045 -32.96 50.54 -16.99
CA THR A 1045 -33.27 50.00 -18.37
C THR A 1045 -33.97 48.63 -18.61
N ALA A 1046 -34.44 47.87 -17.62
CA ALA A 1046 -34.81 46.42 -17.59
C ALA A 1046 -35.09 45.53 -18.86
N ARG A 1047 -34.30 45.65 -19.94
CA ARG A 1047 -34.57 45.49 -21.39
C ARG A 1047 -35.03 44.17 -21.98
N ALA A 1048 -36.09 43.57 -21.49
CA ALA A 1048 -36.46 42.23 -21.96
C ALA A 1048 -36.64 42.15 -23.46
N GLY A 1049 -36.35 40.96 -23.95
CA GLY A 1049 -35.70 40.77 -25.24
C GLY A 1049 -36.39 39.69 -26.03
N ASN A 1050 -35.70 39.10 -26.99
CA ASN A 1050 -36.34 38.50 -28.14
C ASN A 1050 -36.66 37.02 -27.96
N GLY A 1051 -37.84 36.67 -28.45
CA GLY A 1051 -38.19 35.34 -28.89
C GLY A 1051 -37.22 34.81 -29.94
N GLY A 1052 -36.72 33.60 -29.73
CA GLY A 1052 -36.06 32.80 -30.74
C GLY A 1052 -37.05 32.29 -31.80
N LEU A 1053 -36.53 31.53 -32.75
CA LEU A 1053 -37.28 31.06 -33.91
C LEU A 1053 -37.81 29.64 -33.72
N GLY A 1054 -39.02 29.39 -34.20
CA GLY A 1054 -39.56 28.05 -34.35
C GLY A 1054 -38.83 27.29 -35.46
N GLY A 1055 -38.53 26.03 -35.20
CA GLY A 1055 -38.02 25.08 -36.18
C GLY A 1055 -39.07 24.78 -37.27
N GLY A 1056 -38.59 24.28 -38.41
CA GLY A 1056 -39.46 23.71 -39.45
C GLY A 1056 -39.54 22.19 -39.35
N SER A 1057 -40.52 21.60 -40.05
CA SER A 1057 -40.72 20.15 -40.12
C SER A 1057 -39.60 19.39 -40.86
N GLY A 1058 -39.67 18.04 -40.80
CA GLY A 1058 -38.68 17.13 -41.36
C GLY A 1058 -39.32 16.02 -42.19
N ILE A 1059 -39.39 16.22 -43.51
CA ILE A 1059 -39.67 15.25 -44.60
C ILE A 1059 -40.92 14.35 -44.52
N ASN A 1060 -41.72 14.41 -43.44
CA ASN A 1060 -42.87 13.52 -43.21
C ASN A 1060 -44.22 14.25 -43.02
N GLY A 1061 -44.31 15.55 -43.31
CA GLY A 1061 -45.57 16.30 -43.22
C GLY A 1061 -45.98 16.73 -41.81
N GLY A 1062 -45.02 17.01 -40.93
CA GLY A 1062 -45.26 17.59 -39.60
C GLY A 1062 -45.52 19.10 -39.63
N ALA A 1063 -45.98 19.67 -38.52
CA ALA A 1063 -46.22 21.12 -38.40
C ALA A 1063 -44.92 21.92 -38.27
N GLY A 1064 -45.00 23.22 -38.55
CA GLY A 1064 -43.97 24.17 -38.16
C GLY A 1064 -44.13 24.57 -36.69
N GLY A 1065 -43.02 24.73 -35.97
CA GLY A 1065 -43.05 25.13 -34.56
C GLY A 1065 -43.23 26.64 -34.39
N ALA A 1066 -43.67 27.08 -33.22
CA ALA A 1066 -43.97 28.48 -32.95
C ALA A 1066 -42.72 29.32 -32.68
N GLY A 1067 -42.76 30.60 -33.00
CA GLY A 1067 -41.73 31.54 -32.58
C GLY A 1067 -41.88 31.95 -31.12
N GLY A 1068 -40.75 32.24 -30.46
CA GLY A 1068 -40.74 32.67 -29.07
C GLY A 1068 -41.27 34.09 -28.87
N HIS A 1069 -41.47 34.48 -27.62
CA HIS A 1069 -42.04 35.77 -27.25
C HIS A 1069 -41.00 36.79 -26.79
N GLY A 1070 -41.22 38.04 -27.19
CA GLY A 1070 -40.58 39.22 -26.66
C GLY A 1070 -40.93 39.48 -25.18
N GLY A 1071 -39.98 40.01 -24.41
CA GLY A 1071 -40.22 40.58 -23.06
C GLY A 1071 -40.09 42.12 -23.06
N GLY A 1072 -40.51 42.82 -21.99
CA GLY A 1072 -40.38 44.29 -21.85
C GLY A 1072 -39.24 44.88 -20.99
N ALA A 1073 -38.87 46.15 -21.24
CA ALA A 1073 -37.74 46.85 -20.58
C ALA A 1073 -38.04 47.63 -19.27
N GLN A 1074 -37.16 48.60 -19.00
CA GLN A 1074 -37.36 49.93 -18.37
C GLN A 1074 -36.35 50.92 -19.08
N VAL A 1075 -36.13 52.20 -18.71
CA VAL A 1075 -34.88 53.05 -18.84
C VAL A 1075 -35.14 54.33 -18.05
N ILE A 1076 -35.03 54.38 -16.71
CA ILE A 1076 -35.23 55.69 -16.01
C ILE A 1076 -34.08 56.68 -16.32
N SER A 1077 -34.29 57.99 -16.08
CA SER A 1077 -33.29 59.05 -15.81
C SER A 1077 -33.95 60.21 -15.03
N GLN A 1078 -33.37 61.42 -14.93
CA GLN A 1078 -34.03 62.61 -14.36
C GLN A 1078 -33.43 63.97 -14.79
N ASP A 1079 -32.11 64.11 -14.99
CA ASP A 1079 -31.44 65.40 -14.71
C ASP A 1079 -31.89 65.93 -13.32
N THR A 1080 -32.05 67.23 -13.10
CA THR A 1080 -32.72 67.74 -11.88
C THR A 1080 -34.26 67.60 -11.90
N GLU A 1081 -34.81 66.69 -12.72
CA GLU A 1081 -36.23 66.58 -13.10
C GLU A 1081 -36.79 65.13 -13.15
N VAL A 1082 -37.11 64.59 -11.97
CA VAL A 1082 -38.14 63.54 -11.70
C VAL A 1082 -38.57 62.57 -12.84
N VAL A 1083 -37.69 61.61 -13.14
CA VAL A 1083 -37.98 60.18 -13.49
C VAL A 1083 -38.35 59.92 -14.96
N PHE A 1084 -37.39 59.40 -15.74
CA PHE A 1084 -37.33 59.36 -17.22
C PHE A 1084 -37.43 57.93 -17.84
N ALA A 1085 -38.35 57.06 -17.40
CA ALA A 1085 -38.39 55.57 -17.49
C ALA A 1085 -38.32 54.77 -18.83
N ASP A 1086 -38.02 55.35 -20.00
CA ASP A 1086 -38.07 54.80 -21.39
C ASP A 1086 -37.98 53.24 -21.64
N ALA A 1087 -38.99 52.42 -21.29
CA ALA A 1087 -38.95 50.96 -21.53
C ALA A 1087 -39.17 50.48 -22.99
N VAL A 1088 -38.86 49.22 -23.32
CA VAL A 1088 -38.73 48.67 -24.68
C VAL A 1088 -39.06 47.18 -24.74
N GLY A 1089 -40.01 46.77 -25.56
CA GLY A 1089 -40.23 45.37 -25.83
C GLY A 1089 -39.20 44.81 -26.80
N GLY A 1090 -38.53 43.73 -26.39
CA GLY A 1090 -37.99 42.74 -27.29
C GLY A 1090 -39.09 42.11 -28.14
N PHE A 1091 -38.67 41.37 -29.17
CA PHE A 1091 -39.53 40.99 -30.28
C PHE A 1091 -39.98 39.54 -30.18
N GLY A 1092 -41.19 39.24 -30.64
CA GLY A 1092 -41.58 37.90 -30.96
C GLY A 1092 -40.70 37.37 -32.09
N GLY A 1093 -40.16 36.16 -31.91
CA GLY A 1093 -39.56 35.40 -33.00
C GLY A 1093 -40.63 34.78 -33.87
N ALA A 1094 -40.25 34.34 -35.06
CA ALA A 1094 -41.17 33.80 -36.07
C ALA A 1094 -41.40 32.29 -35.91
N GLY A 1095 -42.59 31.84 -36.32
CA GLY A 1095 -42.90 30.43 -36.48
C GLY A 1095 -42.16 29.83 -37.68
N GLY A 1096 -41.73 28.58 -37.55
CA GLY A 1096 -41.15 27.81 -38.64
C GLY A 1096 -42.21 27.23 -39.58
N ALA A 1097 -41.77 26.66 -40.70
CA ALA A 1097 -42.66 26.17 -41.75
C ALA A 1097 -43.16 24.73 -41.53
N GLY A 1098 -44.39 24.48 -41.96
CA GLY A 1098 -44.97 23.14 -42.04
C GLY A 1098 -44.29 22.27 -43.10
N GLY A 1099 -44.56 20.97 -43.03
CA GLY A 1099 -44.25 20.00 -44.09
C GLY A 1099 -45.42 19.78 -45.03
N ASP A 1100 -45.26 18.86 -45.98
CA ASP A 1100 -46.19 18.69 -47.10
C ASP A 1100 -47.63 18.36 -46.64
N GLY A 1101 -48.53 19.33 -46.82
CA GLY A 1101 -49.93 19.28 -46.36
C GLY A 1101 -50.18 19.71 -44.90
N ALA A 1102 -49.19 20.27 -44.20
CA ALA A 1102 -49.29 20.67 -42.80
C ALA A 1102 -49.36 22.20 -42.62
N ILE A 1103 -49.70 22.60 -41.39
CA ILE A 1103 -49.86 24.00 -40.98
C ILE A 1103 -48.50 24.59 -40.56
N GLY A 1104 -48.22 25.83 -40.94
CA GLY A 1104 -47.05 26.57 -40.47
C GLY A 1104 -47.19 27.05 -39.02
N GLY A 1105 -46.07 27.19 -38.32
CA GLY A 1105 -46.05 27.61 -36.92
C GLY A 1105 -46.51 29.04 -36.71
N ALA A 1106 -47.00 29.37 -35.53
CA ALA A 1106 -47.40 30.74 -35.19
C ALA A 1106 -46.18 31.62 -34.85
N GLY A 1107 -46.26 32.92 -35.14
CA GLY A 1107 -45.31 33.89 -34.60
C GLY A 1107 -45.55 34.14 -33.11
N GLY A 1108 -44.49 34.29 -32.33
CA GLY A 1108 -44.59 34.75 -30.94
C GLY A 1108 -44.87 36.26 -30.88
N SER A 1109 -45.21 36.78 -29.70
CA SER A 1109 -45.62 38.19 -29.54
C SER A 1109 -44.47 39.11 -29.13
N GLY A 1110 -44.61 40.42 -29.38
CA GLY A 1110 -43.73 41.44 -28.80
C GLY A 1110 -43.87 41.58 -27.28
N GLY A 1111 -42.83 42.11 -26.64
CA GLY A 1111 -42.79 42.45 -25.21
C GLY A 1111 -43.21 43.90 -24.92
N ALA A 1112 -42.92 44.44 -23.73
CA ALA A 1112 -43.52 45.70 -23.25
C ALA A 1112 -42.57 46.91 -23.07
N GLY A 1113 -43.11 48.11 -23.30
CA GLY A 1113 -42.46 49.41 -23.17
C GLY A 1113 -43.23 50.38 -22.28
N ILE A 1114 -42.57 51.02 -21.32
CA ILE A 1114 -43.16 51.70 -20.17
C ILE A 1114 -42.21 52.78 -19.61
N GLY A 1115 -42.06 53.88 -20.34
CA GLY A 1115 -41.37 55.09 -19.87
C GLY A 1115 -42.18 56.13 -19.08
N THR A 1116 -41.45 57.16 -18.68
CA THR A 1116 -41.79 58.51 -18.16
C THR A 1116 -40.58 59.38 -18.55
N THR A 1117 -40.40 60.68 -18.35
CA THR A 1117 -41.10 61.71 -17.60
C THR A 1117 -42.54 61.91 -18.09
N ALA A 1118 -42.90 62.11 -19.36
CA ALA A 1118 -42.18 62.57 -20.56
C ALA A 1118 -41.01 61.74 -21.15
N GLY A 1119 -41.19 60.43 -21.29
CA GLY A 1119 -40.25 59.54 -21.97
C GLY A 1119 -40.82 58.15 -22.24
N SER A 1120 -40.14 57.40 -23.09
CA SER A 1120 -40.72 56.53 -24.12
C SER A 1120 -40.70 55.04 -23.80
N GLY A 1121 -41.89 54.53 -23.46
CA GLY A 1121 -42.18 53.13 -23.64
C GLY A 1121 -42.38 52.79 -25.13
N THR A 1122 -41.76 51.72 -25.61
CA THR A 1122 -42.00 51.12 -26.93
C THR A 1122 -42.33 49.63 -26.79
N GLY A 1123 -43.41 49.18 -27.39
CA GLY A 1123 -43.73 47.76 -27.45
C GLY A 1123 -42.74 47.01 -28.34
N GLY A 1124 -42.70 45.70 -28.15
CA GLY A 1124 -42.11 44.81 -29.14
C GLY A 1124 -42.99 44.71 -30.39
N ILE A 1125 -42.57 43.86 -31.30
CA ILE A 1125 -43.28 43.48 -32.52
C ILE A 1125 -43.46 41.97 -32.44
N GLY A 1126 -44.55 41.42 -32.94
CA GLY A 1126 -44.67 39.97 -33.07
C GLY A 1126 -43.67 39.40 -34.09
N GLY A 1127 -43.48 38.09 -34.07
CA GLY A 1127 -42.92 37.38 -35.21
C GLY A 1127 -43.99 37.10 -36.26
N SER A 1128 -43.58 36.73 -37.47
CA SER A 1128 -44.50 36.16 -38.46
C SER A 1128 -44.87 34.72 -38.11
N GLY A 1129 -46.00 34.25 -38.64
CA GLY A 1129 -46.20 32.82 -38.78
C GLY A 1129 -45.26 32.25 -39.86
N GLY A 1130 -45.17 30.93 -39.94
CA GLY A 1130 -44.46 30.23 -41.00
C GLY A 1130 -45.37 29.72 -42.12
N ALA A 1131 -44.79 29.38 -43.26
CA ALA A 1131 -45.53 28.92 -44.44
C ALA A 1131 -46.12 27.50 -44.30
N ALA A 1132 -47.18 27.24 -45.06
CA ALA A 1132 -47.59 25.89 -45.46
C ALA A 1132 -46.92 25.49 -46.78
N THR A 1133 -46.37 24.28 -46.87
CA THR A 1133 -45.85 23.74 -48.13
C THR A 1133 -46.94 23.01 -48.92
N ALA A 1134 -46.57 22.48 -50.09
CA ALA A 1134 -47.52 21.97 -51.09
C ALA A 1134 -48.51 20.93 -50.53
N PRO A 1135 -49.76 20.91 -51.00
CA PRO A 1135 -50.81 20.07 -50.41
C PRO A 1135 -50.49 18.58 -50.54
N GLY A 1136 -50.34 17.93 -49.37
CA GLY A 1136 -50.53 16.49 -49.23
C GLY A 1136 -51.94 16.07 -49.69
N SER A 1137 -52.16 14.76 -49.86
CA SER A 1137 -53.31 14.21 -50.60
C SER A 1137 -54.72 14.46 -50.02
N GLY A 1138 -54.86 15.22 -48.93
CA GLY A 1138 -56.12 15.78 -48.42
C GLY A 1138 -56.44 17.19 -48.95
N GLY A 1139 -55.44 18.09 -49.02
CA GLY A 1139 -55.60 19.46 -49.51
C GLY A 1139 -55.58 20.59 -48.47
N ASP A 1140 -55.45 20.30 -47.17
CA ASP A 1140 -55.81 21.21 -46.07
C ASP A 1140 -54.62 21.99 -45.43
N GLY A 1141 -53.66 22.46 -46.24
CA GLY A 1141 -52.44 23.14 -45.75
C GLY A 1141 -52.61 24.66 -45.54
N HIS A 1142 -52.55 25.13 -44.29
CA HIS A 1142 -52.76 26.54 -43.91
C HIS A 1142 -51.48 27.25 -43.42
N GLY A 1143 -51.22 28.48 -43.87
CA GLY A 1143 -50.14 29.31 -43.33
C GLY A 1143 -50.35 29.65 -41.85
N GLY A 1144 -49.27 29.67 -41.07
CA GLY A 1144 -49.30 30.02 -39.66
C GLY A 1144 -49.65 31.49 -39.41
N ILE A 1145 -50.27 31.77 -38.26
CA ILE A 1145 -50.70 33.12 -37.87
C ILE A 1145 -49.50 33.93 -37.33
N GLY A 1146 -49.40 35.21 -37.69
CA GLY A 1146 -48.44 36.12 -37.07
C GLY A 1146 -48.74 36.38 -35.60
N GLY A 1147 -47.70 36.60 -34.81
CA GLY A 1147 -47.83 37.00 -33.41
C GLY A 1147 -48.18 38.48 -33.27
N ASN A 1148 -48.70 38.85 -32.10
CA ASN A 1148 -49.12 40.23 -31.81
C ASN A 1148 -47.94 41.14 -31.45
N GLY A 1149 -48.12 42.44 -31.60
CA GLY A 1149 -47.19 43.45 -31.10
C GLY A 1149 -47.10 43.48 -29.58
N GLY A 1150 -46.22 44.34 -29.10
CA GLY A 1150 -46.12 44.75 -27.71
C GLY A 1150 -46.90 46.04 -27.42
N ASN A 1151 -46.80 46.57 -26.19
CA ASN A 1151 -47.37 47.87 -25.84
C ASN A 1151 -46.27 48.84 -25.38
N GLY A 1152 -46.21 50.04 -25.95
CA GLY A 1152 -45.39 51.17 -25.45
C GLY A 1152 -46.10 52.12 -24.46
N THR A 1153 -45.49 53.28 -24.15
CA THR A 1153 -46.18 54.36 -23.42
C THR A 1153 -47.12 55.10 -24.35
N GLY A 1154 -48.42 55.05 -24.05
CA GLY A 1154 -49.45 55.61 -24.92
C GLY A 1154 -49.89 54.66 -26.03
N ALA A 1155 -49.00 53.75 -26.45
CA ALA A 1155 -49.18 52.81 -27.55
C ALA A 1155 -49.90 51.51 -27.13
N THR A 1156 -50.44 50.77 -28.12
CA THR A 1156 -51.04 49.44 -27.94
C THR A 1156 -50.61 48.45 -29.03
N ALA A 1157 -50.55 47.18 -28.64
CA ALA A 1157 -50.24 46.07 -29.54
C ALA A 1157 -51.25 45.95 -30.69
N GLY A 1158 -50.74 45.97 -31.92
CA GLY A 1158 -51.46 45.49 -33.10
C GLY A 1158 -51.52 43.97 -33.13
N ASN A 1159 -52.64 43.41 -33.61
CA ASN A 1159 -52.77 41.97 -33.82
C ASN A 1159 -51.88 41.50 -34.97
N GLY A 1160 -51.37 40.27 -34.88
CA GLY A 1160 -50.88 39.54 -36.05
C GLY A 1160 -52.03 39.09 -36.97
N GLY A 1161 -51.69 38.80 -38.22
CA GLY A 1161 -52.63 38.33 -39.25
C GLY A 1161 -52.45 36.86 -39.60
N ASP A 1162 -53.53 36.23 -40.08
CA ASP A 1162 -53.54 34.84 -40.54
C ASP A 1162 -52.62 34.63 -41.75
N GLY A 1163 -52.04 33.43 -41.86
CA GLY A 1163 -51.33 33.00 -43.06
C GLY A 1163 -52.29 32.57 -44.18
N GLY A 1164 -51.80 32.51 -45.41
CA GLY A 1164 -52.57 32.07 -46.57
C GLY A 1164 -52.51 30.55 -46.77
N ASP A 1165 -53.55 29.99 -47.38
CA ASP A 1165 -53.62 28.56 -47.75
C ASP A 1165 -52.64 28.20 -48.89
N ALA A 1166 -52.08 26.99 -48.86
CA ALA A 1166 -51.34 26.44 -50.00
C ALA A 1166 -52.31 26.05 -51.14
N GLN A 1167 -51.99 26.38 -52.39
CA GLN A 1167 -52.91 26.14 -53.50
C GLN A 1167 -52.72 24.76 -54.16
N LEU A 1168 -53.78 24.28 -54.80
CA LEU A 1168 -53.86 22.98 -55.48
C LEU A 1168 -52.88 22.79 -56.65
N ASP A 1169 -52.20 23.85 -57.11
CA ASP A 1169 -51.14 23.78 -58.13
C ASP A 1169 -49.73 23.54 -57.53
N GLY A 1170 -49.62 23.50 -56.20
CA GLY A 1170 -48.37 23.33 -55.47
C GLY A 1170 -47.71 24.64 -55.04
N THR A 1171 -48.34 25.81 -55.26
CA THR A 1171 -47.83 27.08 -54.72
C THR A 1171 -48.02 27.15 -53.18
N PRO A 1172 -46.95 27.40 -52.40
CA PRO A 1172 -47.03 27.53 -50.94
C PRO A 1172 -47.96 28.64 -50.46
N GLY A 1173 -48.46 28.47 -49.23
CA GLY A 1173 -49.20 29.51 -48.51
C GLY A 1173 -48.31 30.68 -48.11
N LEU A 1174 -48.90 31.87 -47.92
CA LEU A 1174 -48.18 33.04 -47.41
C LEU A 1174 -48.05 33.01 -45.89
N ASP A 1175 -46.95 33.52 -45.37
CA ASP A 1175 -46.71 33.71 -43.93
C ASP A 1175 -47.72 34.69 -43.30
N GLY A 1176 -48.20 34.38 -42.08
CA GLY A 1176 -49.04 35.30 -41.31
C GLY A 1176 -48.26 36.52 -40.82
N LEU A 1177 -48.79 37.72 -41.07
CA LEU A 1177 -48.11 38.99 -40.81
C LEU A 1177 -47.96 39.28 -39.31
N ALA A 1178 -46.77 39.69 -38.90
CA ALA A 1178 -46.48 40.16 -37.54
C ALA A 1178 -47.30 41.42 -37.17
N GLY A 1179 -47.83 41.45 -35.94
CA GLY A 1179 -48.44 42.62 -35.34
C GLY A 1179 -47.39 43.63 -34.84
N GLY A 1180 -47.56 44.91 -35.17
CA GLY A 1180 -46.68 46.00 -34.74
C GLY A 1180 -47.09 46.66 -33.42
N ASP A 1181 -46.15 47.30 -32.73
CA ASP A 1181 -46.44 48.32 -31.72
C ASP A 1181 -47.07 49.55 -32.41
N ASN A 1182 -48.20 50.04 -31.90
CA ASN A 1182 -49.01 51.07 -32.58
C ASN A 1182 -49.24 52.28 -31.65
N PRO A 1183 -48.72 53.48 -32.00
CA PRO A 1183 -48.50 54.60 -31.07
C PRO A 1183 -49.75 55.39 -30.64
#